data_AF-A0A4U0TKV6-F1
#
_entry.id   AF-A0A4U0TKV6-F1
#
_cell.length_a   1.000
_cell.length_b   1.000
_cell.length_c   1.000
_cell.angle_alpha   90.00
_cell.angle_beta   90.00
_cell.angle_gamma   90.00
#
_symmetry.space_group_name_H-M   'P 1'
#
loop_
_entity.id
_entity.type
_entity.pdbx_description
1 polymer ?
#
loop_
_entity_poly.entity_id
_entity_poly.type
_entity_poly.pdbx_seq_one_letter_code
_entity_poly.pdbx_strand_id
1 'polypeptide(L)'
;MGPEIKHHVLARADGSATFTSKLYSILAAANGPVEVQRRDELPEEAAIEVNIRPASGVGGPRERWLESVVSEVLRSVLFVYMHPRTLVQVTLQITKIPSLPFKGAVQDVALLPSLVNAAFLALVDGGLPLQSTVAAALVVVDGEGRSAVDTDEKAVVACQSVHALAFNQHAEMLLNQSSGNFGFAQWEDAAEQAERTCLDAMAPLGVDEQMANGAAEGTSWLRRELEEKAKEAFGPIWQQGALVSWLPRRYFDRACAFCDYALQAPRSLRDGNATIGMGSTGNRETSIQAFFPPTPNSSPVKRTPLPSSDAPLGDGFTAEEKNEALRPQPAEPWQPLVDYEDCDIRALDPGPRAVTFMGRVANLFDVANTPKTPRSAKGCVKLCVKDDTGAVTVRVWFASHVPTVKLGSLVSIWTNHISNGQSGSLSSTTAPLFVSLFPERDRNCHLMVHENSDDGTLCTKPLGYRKGQPLTGLMTLQNFIDGGHEIVDAKILVVVKSIGAKKQITRKDETITENINLQVQDDTADATLGLWGSNSSAPLHCIPQQESTMNPEATCARQGWKAGETVLLLQSAGCKLGRTTYLSFSSATIVDVDPDFPDAEWLRRWSLRQRSREAINPPFPEGIFDLNMIKHGPVRCLYTIGDLDEFARAAPGETFQGYLSVLLTEVKLVDNWRRRILFSGECCSIPTYANATTIQCEGCDKDVPLRLNPRVISQVMDETACIGTGKLLFSDLAWRDLFGRVPEELLRLDCDAMKYLSDRLLFCRLTLLFGWTGDESKAGGRICVLGVQS
;
A
#
# COMPACT_ATOMS: atom_id res chain seq x y z
N MET A 1 -43.33 10.47 18.78
CA MET A 1 -42.69 9.16 19.02
C MET A 1 -42.67 8.45 17.68
N GLY A 2 -41.51 8.01 17.23
CA GLY A 2 -41.39 7.22 16.01
C GLY A 2 -42.00 5.82 16.16
N PRO A 3 -42.08 5.05 15.06
CA PRO A 3 -42.54 3.66 15.08
C PRO A 3 -41.58 2.76 15.90
N GLU A 4 -42.09 1.66 16.47
CA GLU A 4 -41.26 0.66 17.15
C GLU A 4 -40.72 -0.34 16.12
N ILE A 5 -39.39 -0.48 16.07
CA ILE A 5 -38.68 -1.31 15.08
C ILE A 5 -37.86 -2.38 15.80
N LYS A 6 -37.90 -3.61 15.30
CA LYS A 6 -37.06 -4.73 15.78
C LYS A 6 -36.44 -5.45 14.59
N HIS A 7 -35.12 -5.44 14.52
CA HIS A 7 -34.35 -6.12 13.47
C HIS A 7 -34.01 -7.57 13.83
N HIS A 8 -33.70 -8.37 12.80
CA HIS A 8 -33.20 -9.74 12.89
C HIS A 8 -34.02 -10.69 13.78
N VAL A 9 -35.36 -10.62 13.66
CA VAL A 9 -36.31 -11.42 14.48
C VAL A 9 -36.37 -12.88 14.03
N LEU A 10 -36.07 -13.17 12.76
CA LEU A 10 -36.15 -14.51 12.17
C LEU A 10 -34.75 -15.06 11.88
N ALA A 11 -34.41 -16.17 12.54
CA ALA A 11 -33.08 -16.80 12.40
C ALA A 11 -32.81 -17.49 11.05
N ARG A 12 -33.83 -17.67 10.20
CA ARG A 12 -33.72 -18.38 8.90
C ARG A 12 -33.84 -17.46 7.70
N ALA A 13 -34.13 -16.18 7.92
CA ALA A 13 -34.23 -15.20 6.85
C ALA A 13 -32.89 -14.45 6.75
N ASP A 14 -32.50 -14.09 5.52
CA ASP A 14 -31.27 -13.31 5.30
C ASP A 14 -31.40 -11.92 5.96
N GLY A 15 -32.58 -11.30 5.84
CA GLY A 15 -32.96 -10.10 6.56
C GLY A 15 -34.36 -10.21 7.17
N SER A 16 -34.57 -9.67 8.36
CA SER A 16 -35.91 -9.57 8.94
C SER A 16 -36.10 -8.33 9.80
N ALA A 17 -37.29 -7.76 9.75
CA ALA A 17 -37.65 -6.60 10.56
C ALA A 17 -39.12 -6.66 10.97
N THR A 18 -39.41 -6.28 12.21
CA THR A 18 -40.77 -6.00 12.67
C THR A 18 -40.94 -4.50 12.75
N PHE A 19 -41.89 -3.96 11.99
CA PHE A 19 -42.26 -2.55 12.01
C PHE A 19 -43.64 -2.40 12.65
N THR A 20 -43.73 -1.59 13.70
CA THR A 20 -44.98 -1.33 14.42
C THR A 20 -45.33 0.14 14.36
N SER A 21 -46.37 0.45 13.58
CA SER A 21 -47.04 1.75 13.55
C SER A 21 -48.21 1.78 14.54
N LYS A 22 -48.88 2.94 14.67
CA LYS A 22 -50.07 3.08 15.52
C LYS A 22 -51.20 2.15 15.09
N LEU A 23 -51.32 1.87 13.79
CA LEU A 23 -52.39 1.08 13.20
C LEU A 23 -52.02 -0.40 13.03
N TYR A 24 -50.85 -0.69 12.46
CA TYR A 24 -50.46 -2.04 12.05
C TYR A 24 -49.10 -2.44 12.62
N SER A 25 -48.93 -3.74 12.88
CA SER A 25 -47.61 -4.33 13.12
C SER A 25 -47.36 -5.40 12.06
N ILE A 26 -46.21 -5.34 11.41
CA ILE A 26 -45.85 -6.17 10.27
C ILE A 26 -44.47 -6.75 10.50
N LEU A 27 -44.38 -8.08 10.38
CA LEU A 27 -43.13 -8.82 10.35
C LEU A 27 -42.74 -9.06 8.90
N ALA A 28 -41.62 -8.48 8.49
CA ALA A 28 -41.04 -8.62 7.17
C ALA A 28 -39.84 -9.58 7.20
N ALA A 29 -39.75 -10.43 6.19
CA ALA A 29 -38.61 -11.30 5.92
C ALA A 29 -38.17 -11.09 4.47
N ALA A 30 -36.89 -10.83 4.26
CA ALA A 30 -36.27 -10.74 2.94
C ALA A 30 -35.30 -11.92 2.78
N ASN A 31 -35.44 -12.64 1.67
CA ASN A 31 -34.54 -13.72 1.28
C ASN A 31 -34.09 -13.48 -0.16
N GLY A 32 -32.79 -13.47 -0.39
CA GLY A 32 -32.26 -13.12 -1.71
C GLY A 32 -30.78 -12.73 -1.66
N PRO A 33 -30.05 -12.89 -2.78
CA PRO A 33 -30.53 -13.33 -4.09
C PRO A 33 -30.57 -14.87 -4.18
N VAL A 34 -31.74 -15.45 -4.48
CA VAL A 34 -31.95 -16.90 -4.63
C VAL A 34 -32.01 -17.27 -6.11
N GLU A 35 -31.66 -18.51 -6.47
CA GLU A 35 -31.87 -19.01 -7.83
C GLU A 35 -33.36 -19.01 -8.19
N VAL A 36 -33.70 -18.36 -9.30
CA VAL A 36 -35.07 -18.23 -9.79
C VAL A 36 -35.44 -19.43 -10.68
N GLN A 37 -36.73 -19.80 -10.71
CA GLN A 37 -37.18 -20.80 -11.68
C GLN A 37 -37.09 -20.25 -13.10
N ARG A 38 -36.68 -21.08 -14.08
CA ARG A 38 -36.54 -20.70 -15.50
C ARG A 38 -37.74 -19.98 -16.13
N ARG A 39 -38.94 -20.15 -15.57
CA ARG A 39 -40.16 -19.47 -16.05
C ARG A 39 -40.27 -18.01 -15.61
N ASP A 40 -39.69 -17.67 -14.46
CA ASP A 40 -39.78 -16.36 -13.80
C ASP A 40 -38.40 -15.64 -13.87
N GLU A 41 -37.46 -16.22 -14.61
CA GLU A 41 -36.10 -15.72 -14.79
C GLU A 41 -36.09 -14.50 -15.71
N LEU A 42 -35.64 -13.37 -15.17
CA LEU A 42 -35.40 -12.15 -15.94
C LEU A 42 -33.90 -12.09 -16.30
N PRO A 43 -33.53 -12.07 -17.60
CA PRO A 43 -32.12 -12.15 -18.01
C PRO A 43 -31.25 -10.98 -17.54
N GLU A 44 -31.83 -9.78 -17.41
CA GLU A 44 -31.11 -8.53 -17.18
C GLU A 44 -31.30 -7.97 -15.76
N GLU A 45 -32.25 -8.49 -14.98
CA GLU A 45 -32.61 -7.95 -13.67
C GLU A 45 -33.02 -9.07 -12.70
N ALA A 46 -32.99 -8.77 -11.40
CA ALA A 46 -33.54 -9.64 -10.37
C ALA A 46 -35.08 -9.65 -10.42
N ALA A 47 -35.69 -10.83 -10.41
CA ALA A 47 -37.11 -10.97 -10.17
C ALA A 47 -37.42 -10.64 -8.71
N ILE A 48 -38.51 -9.91 -8.47
CA ILE A 48 -38.98 -9.58 -7.11
C ILE A 48 -40.30 -10.29 -6.90
N GLU A 49 -40.37 -11.11 -5.85
CA GLU A 49 -41.60 -11.76 -5.43
C GLU A 49 -41.99 -11.25 -4.04
N VAL A 50 -43.14 -10.58 -3.97
CA VAL A 50 -43.72 -10.13 -2.70
C VAL A 50 -44.85 -11.08 -2.32
N ASN A 51 -44.82 -11.58 -1.09
CA ASN A 51 -45.86 -12.43 -0.52
C ASN A 51 -46.45 -11.77 0.73
N ILE A 52 -47.72 -11.38 0.69
CA ILE A 52 -48.39 -10.76 1.83
C ILE A 52 -49.32 -11.77 2.48
N ARG A 53 -49.07 -12.05 3.76
CA ARG A 53 -49.89 -12.92 4.59
C ARG A 53 -50.79 -12.11 5.51
N PRO A 54 -52.12 -12.25 5.38
CA PRO A 54 -53.05 -11.57 6.27
C PRO A 54 -52.92 -12.12 7.71
N ALA A 55 -53.43 -11.38 8.70
CA ALA A 55 -53.41 -11.84 10.10
C ALA A 55 -54.30 -13.07 10.33
N SER A 56 -55.31 -13.28 9.49
CA SER A 56 -56.20 -14.44 9.52
C SER A 56 -56.64 -14.82 8.11
N GLY A 57 -56.70 -16.12 7.82
CA GLY A 57 -57.09 -16.66 6.52
C GLY A 57 -55.93 -16.90 5.55
N VAL A 58 -56.27 -17.24 4.31
CA VAL A 58 -55.33 -17.40 3.20
C VAL A 58 -55.39 -16.16 2.30
N GLY A 59 -54.28 -15.81 1.65
CA GLY A 59 -54.22 -14.65 0.75
C GLY A 59 -55.24 -14.74 -0.39
N GLY A 60 -55.98 -13.66 -0.61
CA GLY A 60 -56.98 -13.52 -1.67
C GLY A 60 -56.61 -12.48 -2.73
N PRO A 61 -57.58 -12.06 -3.56
CA PRO A 61 -57.35 -11.03 -4.59
C PRO A 61 -56.89 -9.68 -4.02
N ARG A 62 -57.32 -9.36 -2.81
CA ARG A 62 -56.93 -8.15 -2.07
C ARG A 62 -55.43 -8.15 -1.79
N GLU A 63 -54.91 -9.23 -1.23
CA GLU A 63 -53.48 -9.36 -0.93
C GLU A 63 -52.65 -9.38 -2.21
N ARG A 64 -53.13 -10.02 -3.29
CA ARG A 64 -52.47 -10.01 -4.61
C ARG A 64 -52.32 -8.60 -5.19
N TRP A 65 -53.33 -7.74 -5.00
CA TRP A 65 -53.24 -6.34 -5.40
C TRP A 65 -52.19 -5.59 -4.56
N LEU A 66 -52.21 -5.76 -3.23
CA LEU A 66 -51.20 -5.17 -2.34
C LEU A 66 -49.77 -5.64 -2.69
N GLU A 67 -49.59 -6.93 -2.99
CA GLU A 67 -48.31 -7.51 -3.42
C GLU A 67 -47.80 -6.82 -4.68
N SER A 68 -48.68 -6.58 -5.66
CA SER A 68 -48.31 -5.91 -6.91
C SER A 68 -47.84 -4.48 -6.67
N VAL A 69 -48.58 -3.72 -5.84
CA VAL A 69 -48.24 -2.33 -5.49
C VAL A 69 -46.91 -2.26 -4.75
N VAL A 70 -46.70 -3.11 -3.74
CA VAL A 70 -45.44 -3.12 -2.99
C VAL A 70 -44.28 -3.60 -3.86
N SER A 71 -44.50 -4.56 -4.75
CA SER A 71 -43.48 -5.05 -5.69
C SER A 71 -42.99 -3.95 -6.64
N GLU A 72 -43.88 -3.08 -7.13
CA GLU A 72 -43.51 -1.93 -7.98
C GLU A 72 -42.62 -0.94 -7.22
N VAL A 73 -42.98 -0.61 -5.98
CA VAL A 73 -42.16 0.27 -5.13
C VAL A 73 -40.80 -0.35 -4.85
N LEU A 74 -40.75 -1.62 -4.43
CA LEU A 74 -39.48 -2.30 -4.14
C LEU A 74 -38.58 -2.44 -5.37
N ARG A 75 -39.17 -2.60 -6.57
CA ARG A 75 -38.41 -2.64 -7.83
C ARG A 75 -37.69 -1.33 -8.12
N SER A 76 -38.28 -0.19 -7.77
CA SER A 76 -37.62 1.12 -7.91
C SER A 76 -36.52 1.37 -6.86
N VAL A 77 -36.59 0.66 -5.74
CA VAL A 77 -35.71 0.85 -4.57
C VAL A 77 -34.53 -0.13 -4.59
N LEU A 78 -34.69 -1.33 -5.11
CA LEU A 78 -33.64 -2.35 -5.22
C LEU A 78 -32.75 -2.12 -6.45
N PHE A 79 -31.46 -2.36 -6.32
CA PHE A 79 -30.53 -2.35 -7.45
C PHE A 79 -30.65 -3.66 -8.26
N VAL A 80 -31.77 -3.85 -8.95
CA VAL A 80 -32.15 -5.12 -9.60
C VAL A 80 -31.12 -5.62 -10.63
N TYR A 81 -30.37 -4.72 -11.27
CA TYR A 81 -29.36 -5.05 -12.28
C TYR A 81 -28.08 -5.69 -11.71
N MET A 82 -27.86 -5.65 -10.39
CA MET A 82 -26.69 -6.27 -9.77
C MET A 82 -26.84 -7.77 -9.57
N HIS A 83 -28.06 -8.30 -9.71
CA HIS A 83 -28.37 -9.72 -9.51
C HIS A 83 -29.27 -10.27 -10.63
N PRO A 84 -28.80 -10.25 -11.90
CA PRO A 84 -29.58 -10.81 -13.02
C PRO A 84 -29.85 -12.30 -12.79
N ARG A 85 -31.01 -12.79 -13.26
CA ARG A 85 -31.41 -14.21 -13.15
C ARG A 85 -31.49 -14.73 -11.71
N THR A 86 -31.77 -13.85 -10.77
CA THR A 86 -32.00 -14.20 -9.36
C THR A 86 -33.39 -13.75 -8.91
N LEU A 87 -33.83 -14.25 -7.76
CA LEU A 87 -35.08 -13.92 -7.10
C LEU A 87 -34.79 -13.28 -5.74
N VAL A 88 -35.40 -12.12 -5.50
CA VAL A 88 -35.51 -11.53 -4.17
C VAL A 88 -36.94 -11.73 -3.69
N GLN A 89 -37.11 -12.55 -2.66
CA GLN A 89 -38.40 -12.88 -2.09
C GLN A 89 -38.62 -12.12 -0.78
N VAL A 90 -39.65 -11.28 -0.74
CA VAL A 90 -40.05 -10.53 0.45
C VAL A 90 -41.39 -11.05 0.95
N THR A 91 -41.40 -11.60 2.16
CA THR A 91 -42.62 -12.07 2.82
C THR A 91 -43.02 -11.12 3.94
N LEU A 92 -44.25 -10.62 3.92
CA LEU A 92 -44.81 -9.68 4.87
C LEU A 92 -45.97 -10.34 5.63
N GLN A 93 -45.81 -10.57 6.93
CA GLN A 93 -46.83 -11.12 7.80
C GLN A 93 -47.45 -10.02 8.67
N ILE A 94 -48.75 -9.80 8.53
CA ILE A 94 -49.49 -8.87 9.39
C ILE A 94 -49.72 -9.56 10.74
N THR A 95 -49.26 -8.95 11.84
CA THR A 95 -49.37 -9.49 13.21
C THR A 95 -50.41 -8.75 14.03
N LYS A 96 -50.49 -7.42 13.89
CA LYS A 96 -51.48 -6.57 14.56
C LYS A 96 -52.33 -5.84 13.52
N ILE A 97 -53.65 -5.89 13.72
CA ILE A 97 -54.66 -5.15 12.96
C ILE A 97 -55.34 -4.15 13.92
N PRO A 98 -55.79 -2.99 13.43
CA PRO A 98 -56.56 -2.03 14.23
C PRO A 98 -57.82 -2.65 14.84
N SER A 99 -58.20 -2.16 16.02
CA SER A 99 -59.38 -2.64 16.74
C SER A 99 -60.69 -2.19 16.12
N LEU A 100 -60.69 -1.02 15.48
CA LEU A 100 -61.84 -0.48 14.76
C LEU A 100 -61.86 -0.97 13.30
N PRO A 101 -63.02 -1.43 12.78
CA PRO A 101 -63.12 -1.90 11.41
C PRO A 101 -63.08 -0.74 10.42
N PHE A 102 -62.05 -0.71 9.58
CA PHE A 102 -61.99 0.18 8.41
C PHE A 102 -62.82 -0.42 7.27
N LYS A 103 -63.48 0.44 6.48
CA LYS A 103 -64.39 0.00 5.41
C LYS A 103 -63.72 0.10 4.04
N GLY A 104 -63.84 -0.98 3.25
CA GLY A 104 -63.47 -1.01 1.84
C GLY A 104 -62.02 -0.58 1.57
N ALA A 105 -61.81 0.18 0.48
CA ALA A 105 -60.50 0.60 0.01
C ALA A 105 -59.69 1.45 1.02
N VAL A 106 -60.35 2.08 2.01
CA VAL A 106 -59.65 2.82 3.06
C VAL A 106 -58.75 1.91 3.90
N GLN A 107 -59.18 0.66 4.15
CA GLN A 107 -58.38 -0.33 4.87
C GLN A 107 -57.12 -0.72 4.09
N ASP A 108 -57.25 -0.80 2.76
CA ASP A 108 -56.18 -1.23 1.86
C ASP A 108 -55.11 -0.16 1.71
N VAL A 109 -55.54 1.08 1.50
CA VAL A 109 -54.64 2.24 1.41
C VAL A 109 -53.94 2.49 2.74
N ALA A 110 -54.63 2.40 3.87
CA ALA A 110 -54.04 2.63 5.20
C ALA A 110 -52.94 1.62 5.57
N LEU A 111 -52.94 0.43 4.96
CA LEU A 111 -51.96 -0.62 5.23
C LEU A 111 -50.64 -0.43 4.46
N LEU A 112 -50.69 0.17 3.26
CA LEU A 112 -49.54 0.27 2.34
C LEU A 112 -48.29 0.93 2.96
N PRO A 113 -48.37 2.06 3.69
CA PRO A 113 -47.17 2.68 4.23
C PRO A 113 -46.43 1.79 5.24
N SER A 114 -47.17 1.03 6.03
CA SER A 114 -46.57 0.08 6.98
C SER A 114 -45.91 -1.09 6.25
N LEU A 115 -46.51 -1.58 5.15
CA LEU A 115 -45.94 -2.66 4.33
C LEU A 115 -44.62 -2.22 3.67
N VAL A 116 -44.59 -1.03 3.06
CA VAL A 116 -43.41 -0.49 2.38
C VAL A 116 -42.26 -0.26 3.37
N ASN A 117 -42.53 0.38 4.51
CA ASN A 117 -41.51 0.63 5.53
C ASN A 117 -40.96 -0.67 6.13
N ALA A 118 -41.82 -1.66 6.41
CA ALA A 118 -41.39 -2.96 6.92
C ALA A 118 -40.53 -3.72 5.90
N ALA A 119 -40.95 -3.74 4.63
CA ALA A 119 -40.22 -4.38 3.55
C ALA A 119 -38.84 -3.73 3.36
N PHE A 120 -38.76 -2.40 3.33
CA PHE A 120 -37.51 -1.68 3.21
C PHE A 120 -36.54 -2.02 4.36
N LEU A 121 -37.01 -2.00 5.61
CA LEU A 121 -36.19 -2.33 6.78
C LEU A 121 -35.66 -3.76 6.74
N ALA A 122 -36.45 -4.73 6.25
CA ALA A 122 -35.98 -6.11 6.08
C ALA A 122 -34.93 -6.26 4.95
N LEU A 123 -35.06 -5.49 3.86
CA LEU A 123 -34.07 -5.47 2.78
C LEU A 123 -32.74 -4.88 3.26
N VAL A 124 -32.78 -3.82 4.07
CA VAL A 124 -31.59 -3.25 4.71
C VAL A 124 -30.96 -4.26 5.67
N ASP A 125 -31.75 -4.90 6.54
CA ASP A 125 -31.26 -5.90 7.50
C ASP A 125 -30.56 -7.07 6.78
N GLY A 126 -31.09 -7.48 5.63
CA GLY A 126 -30.50 -8.53 4.78
C GLY A 126 -29.29 -8.08 3.95
N GLY A 127 -28.88 -6.81 4.03
CA GLY A 127 -27.72 -6.30 3.29
C GLY A 127 -27.89 -6.31 1.76
N LEU A 128 -29.13 -6.29 1.26
CA LEU A 128 -29.41 -6.25 -0.17
C LEU A 128 -29.03 -4.87 -0.76
N PRO A 129 -28.48 -4.79 -1.97
CA PRO A 129 -28.09 -3.52 -2.56
C PRO A 129 -29.32 -2.70 -2.95
N LEU A 130 -29.47 -1.54 -2.31
CA LEU A 130 -30.56 -0.60 -2.53
C LEU A 130 -30.05 0.61 -3.33
N GLN A 131 -30.84 1.05 -4.30
CA GLN A 131 -30.56 2.24 -5.12
C GLN A 131 -30.86 3.54 -4.37
N SER A 132 -31.90 3.55 -3.53
CA SER A 132 -32.33 4.72 -2.76
C SER A 132 -32.97 4.33 -1.43
N THR A 133 -32.91 5.22 -0.44
CA THR A 133 -33.71 5.09 0.80
C THR A 133 -35.16 5.49 0.50
N VAL A 134 -36.13 4.73 1.02
CA VAL A 134 -37.56 5.06 0.91
C VAL A 134 -38.20 5.16 2.29
N ALA A 135 -39.12 6.11 2.43
CA ALA A 135 -40.06 6.15 3.53
C ALA A 135 -41.47 6.35 2.99
N ALA A 136 -42.45 5.73 3.65
CA ALA A 136 -43.87 5.88 3.32
C ALA A 136 -44.64 6.44 4.51
N ALA A 137 -45.57 7.36 4.21
CA ALA A 137 -46.43 8.02 5.18
C ALA A 137 -47.91 7.82 4.85
N LEU A 138 -48.73 7.81 5.90
CA LEU A 138 -50.18 7.82 5.81
C LEU A 138 -50.69 9.21 6.17
N VAL A 139 -51.42 9.84 5.26
CA VAL A 139 -52.08 11.13 5.48
C VAL A 139 -53.59 10.93 5.42
N VAL A 140 -54.28 11.46 6.43
CA VAL A 140 -55.73 11.38 6.56
C VAL A 140 -56.29 12.78 6.48
N VAL A 141 -57.33 12.98 5.67
CA VAL A 141 -58.05 14.24 5.56
C VAL A 141 -59.39 14.12 6.26
N ASP A 142 -59.64 14.99 7.23
CA ASP A 142 -60.89 15.05 7.97
C ASP A 142 -62.03 15.70 7.15
N GLY A 143 -63.26 15.66 7.67
CA GLY A 143 -64.42 16.29 7.02
C GLY A 143 -64.40 17.82 6.99
N GLU A 144 -63.46 18.46 7.69
CA GLU A 144 -63.20 19.91 7.64
C GLU A 144 -62.12 20.25 6.61
N GLY A 145 -61.57 19.26 5.91
CA GLY A 145 -60.54 19.41 4.89
C GLY A 145 -59.13 19.59 5.43
N ARG A 146 -58.89 19.29 6.72
CA ARG A 146 -57.56 19.31 7.32
C ARG A 146 -56.90 17.94 7.19
N SER A 147 -55.66 17.97 6.75
CA SER A 147 -54.75 16.83 6.61
C SER A 147 -53.98 16.60 7.91
N ALA A 148 -53.80 15.34 8.28
CA ALA A 148 -53.03 14.92 9.44
C ALA A 148 -52.21 13.68 9.11
N VAL A 149 -50.97 13.65 9.59
CA VAL A 149 -50.02 12.53 9.39
C VAL A 149 -49.90 11.71 10.68
N ASP A 150 -49.62 10.41 10.54
CA ASP A 150 -49.43 9.48 11.68
C ASP A 150 -50.62 9.49 12.67
N THR A 151 -51.81 9.25 12.13
CA THR A 151 -53.09 9.41 12.84
C THR A 151 -53.57 8.13 13.57
N ASP A 152 -54.39 8.32 14.61
CA ASP A 152 -55.00 7.22 15.37
C ASP A 152 -56.19 6.55 14.63
N GLU A 153 -56.58 5.36 15.08
CA GLU A 153 -57.69 4.58 14.49
C GLU A 153 -59.00 5.38 14.36
N LYS A 154 -59.30 6.27 15.32
CA LYS A 154 -60.51 7.10 15.32
C LYS A 154 -60.54 8.12 14.18
N ALA A 155 -59.38 8.68 13.84
CA ALA A 155 -59.26 9.65 12.76
C ALA A 155 -59.44 8.98 11.39
N VAL A 156 -58.91 7.76 11.22
CA VAL A 156 -59.09 6.97 9.99
C VAL A 156 -60.56 6.57 9.79
N VAL A 157 -61.31 6.25 10.86
CA VAL A 157 -62.74 5.91 10.73
C VAL A 157 -63.60 7.13 10.40
N ALA A 158 -63.25 8.31 10.92
CA ALA A 158 -63.97 9.56 10.71
C ALA A 158 -63.52 10.37 9.49
N CYS A 159 -62.56 9.84 8.71
CA CYS A 159 -61.95 10.57 7.61
C CYS A 159 -62.88 10.73 6.40
N GLN A 160 -62.64 11.78 5.64
CA GLN A 160 -63.23 11.97 4.32
C GLN A 160 -62.41 11.26 3.23
N SER A 161 -61.08 11.27 3.38
CA SER A 161 -60.14 10.59 2.48
C SER A 161 -58.83 10.21 3.17
N VAL A 162 -58.14 9.23 2.58
CA VAL A 162 -56.86 8.70 3.04
C VAL A 162 -55.90 8.58 1.86
N HIS A 163 -54.66 8.98 2.09
CA HIS A 163 -53.58 9.01 1.10
C HIS A 163 -52.36 8.25 1.65
N ALA A 164 -51.96 7.17 0.96
CA ALA A 164 -50.72 6.46 1.18
C ALA A 164 -49.70 6.87 0.12
N LEU A 165 -48.66 7.54 0.57
CA LEU A 165 -47.63 8.13 -0.28
C LEU A 165 -46.26 7.67 0.19
N ALA A 166 -45.37 7.39 -0.75
CA ALA A 166 -43.98 7.04 -0.46
C ALA A 166 -43.05 7.90 -1.29
N PHE A 167 -41.98 8.37 -0.65
CA PHE A 167 -40.97 9.21 -1.27
C PHE A 167 -39.59 8.65 -1.02
N ASN A 168 -38.69 8.85 -1.97
CA ASN A 168 -37.27 8.58 -1.77
C ASN A 168 -36.55 9.80 -1.17
N GLN A 169 -35.27 9.61 -0.84
CA GLN A 169 -34.39 10.67 -0.33
C GLN A 169 -34.20 11.88 -1.28
N HIS A 170 -34.61 11.77 -2.54
CA HIS A 170 -34.55 12.83 -3.55
C HIS A 170 -35.90 13.53 -3.76
N ALA A 171 -36.89 13.28 -2.90
CA ALA A 171 -38.25 13.78 -3.01
C ALA A 171 -39.03 13.28 -4.25
N GLU A 172 -38.60 12.16 -4.84
CA GLU A 172 -39.36 11.52 -5.92
C GLU A 172 -40.47 10.64 -5.33
N MET A 173 -41.70 10.82 -5.83
CA MET A 173 -42.86 10.06 -5.39
C MET A 173 -42.84 8.65 -6.00
N LEU A 174 -42.72 7.62 -5.16
CA LEU A 174 -42.67 6.21 -5.55
C LEU A 174 -44.02 5.50 -5.43
N LEU A 175 -44.89 5.97 -4.53
CA LEU A 175 -46.23 5.41 -4.31
C LEU A 175 -47.23 6.54 -4.23
N ASN A 176 -48.36 6.39 -4.93
CA ASN A 176 -49.53 7.25 -4.81
C ASN A 176 -50.81 6.42 -4.84
N GLN A 177 -51.35 6.14 -3.66
CA GLN A 177 -52.64 5.46 -3.52
C GLN A 177 -53.54 6.27 -2.60
N SER A 178 -54.74 6.59 -3.08
CA SER A 178 -55.67 7.47 -2.39
C SER A 178 -57.08 6.89 -2.45
N SER A 179 -57.84 7.00 -1.36
CA SER A 179 -59.23 6.52 -1.27
C SER A 179 -60.10 7.51 -0.51
N GLY A 180 -61.32 7.74 -0.99
CA GLY A 180 -62.28 8.68 -0.40
C GLY A 180 -62.67 9.79 -1.37
N ASN A 181 -63.34 10.82 -0.85
CA ASN A 181 -63.79 11.96 -1.67
C ASN A 181 -62.91 13.18 -1.38
N PHE A 182 -62.10 13.59 -2.34
CA PHE A 182 -61.16 14.72 -2.18
C PHE A 182 -60.99 15.49 -3.49
N GLY A 183 -60.67 16.78 -3.37
CA GLY A 183 -60.29 17.63 -4.50
C GLY A 183 -58.78 17.65 -4.74
N PHE A 184 -58.36 18.20 -5.87
CA PHE A 184 -56.92 18.32 -6.22
C PHE A 184 -56.12 19.10 -5.18
N ALA A 185 -56.65 20.22 -4.66
CA ALA A 185 -55.98 21.03 -3.64
C ALA A 185 -55.79 20.28 -2.30
N GLN A 186 -56.73 19.40 -1.93
CA GLN A 186 -56.61 18.57 -0.72
C GLN A 186 -55.58 17.46 -0.91
N TRP A 187 -55.49 16.91 -2.12
CA TRP A 187 -54.46 15.93 -2.47
C TRP A 187 -53.06 16.58 -2.52
N GLU A 188 -52.93 17.79 -3.04
CA GLU A 188 -51.66 18.54 -3.10
C GLU A 188 -51.11 18.84 -1.69
N ASP A 189 -51.96 19.33 -0.78
CA ASP A 189 -51.60 19.54 0.63
C ASP A 189 -51.25 18.21 1.33
N ALA A 190 -52.01 17.15 1.07
CA ALA A 190 -51.67 15.82 1.61
C ALA A 190 -50.32 15.29 1.05
N ALA A 191 -50.01 15.58 -0.22
CA ALA A 191 -48.75 15.19 -0.86
C ALA A 191 -47.55 15.95 -0.29
N GLU A 192 -47.66 17.27 -0.12
CA GLU A 192 -46.62 18.11 0.47
C GLU A 192 -46.32 17.68 1.92
N GLN A 193 -47.36 17.37 2.70
CA GLN A 193 -47.18 16.89 4.07
C GLN A 193 -46.56 15.50 4.14
N ALA A 194 -46.94 14.59 3.25
CA ALA A 194 -46.33 13.27 3.16
C ALA A 194 -44.86 13.35 2.75
N GLU A 195 -44.53 14.17 1.75
CA GLU A 195 -43.17 14.42 1.29
C GLU A 195 -42.29 14.93 2.44
N ARG A 196 -42.75 15.99 3.12
CA ARG A 196 -42.05 16.56 4.26
C ARG A 196 -41.81 15.52 5.37
N THR A 197 -42.83 14.74 5.70
CA THR A 197 -42.71 13.70 6.75
C THR A 197 -41.72 12.60 6.35
N CYS A 198 -41.71 12.18 5.08
CA CYS A 198 -40.79 11.16 4.59
C CYS A 198 -39.35 11.68 4.55
N LEU A 199 -39.14 12.91 4.09
CA LEU A 199 -37.82 13.56 4.08
C LEU A 199 -37.30 13.79 5.50
N ASP A 200 -38.15 14.24 6.42
CA ASP A 200 -37.77 14.42 7.83
C ASP A 200 -37.35 13.08 8.45
N ALA A 201 -38.06 11.98 8.15
CA ALA A 201 -37.69 10.63 8.59
C ALA A 201 -36.30 10.18 8.09
N MET A 202 -35.93 10.58 6.87
CA MET A 202 -34.66 10.23 6.22
C MET A 202 -33.54 11.27 6.43
N ALA A 203 -33.84 12.43 7.03
CA ALA A 203 -32.92 13.55 7.14
C ALA A 203 -31.64 13.19 7.93
N PRO A 204 -30.48 13.76 7.55
CA PRO A 204 -29.24 13.57 8.30
C PRO A 204 -29.36 14.17 9.71
N LEU A 205 -28.78 13.48 10.70
CA LEU A 205 -28.68 14.00 12.07
C LEU A 205 -27.77 15.25 12.04
N GLY A 206 -28.38 16.42 12.19
CA GLY A 206 -27.66 17.69 12.23
C GLY A 206 -26.92 17.86 13.56
N VAL A 207 -25.76 18.50 13.51
CA VAL A 207 -24.97 18.92 14.70
C VAL A 207 -25.71 19.99 15.54
N ASP A 208 -26.83 20.52 15.03
CA ASP A 208 -27.64 21.57 15.64
C ASP A 208 -28.64 21.08 16.71
N GLU A 209 -28.84 19.78 16.89
CA GLU A 209 -29.70 19.25 17.98
C GLU A 209 -29.11 19.51 19.38
N GLN A 210 -27.84 19.90 19.48
CA GLN A 210 -27.19 20.22 20.76
C GLN A 210 -27.50 21.63 21.29
N MET A 211 -28.29 22.45 20.58
CA MET A 211 -28.62 23.82 21.02
C MET A 211 -30.11 24.14 21.14
N ALA A 212 -31.02 23.21 20.82
CA ALA A 212 -32.46 23.43 20.98
C ALA A 212 -32.96 22.87 22.33
N ASN A 213 -32.94 23.71 23.36
CA ASN A 213 -33.70 23.46 24.58
C ASN A 213 -35.20 23.38 24.26
N GLY A 214 -35.75 22.17 24.29
CA GLY A 214 -37.18 21.92 24.49
C GLY A 214 -37.96 21.43 23.26
N ALA A 215 -38.30 20.14 23.30
CA ALA A 215 -39.46 19.50 22.67
C ALA A 215 -39.49 19.35 21.14
N ALA A 216 -38.68 18.45 20.58
CA ALA A 216 -39.02 17.70 19.35
C ALA A 216 -38.14 16.44 19.21
N GLU A 217 -38.40 15.42 20.02
CA GLU A 217 -37.58 14.20 20.14
C GLU A 217 -37.80 13.18 19.00
N GLY A 218 -38.09 13.59 17.75
CA GLY A 218 -38.25 12.59 16.69
C GLY A 218 -38.68 13.08 15.32
N THR A 219 -37.75 13.63 14.56
CA THR A 219 -37.94 13.86 13.12
C THR A 219 -37.26 12.78 12.27
N SER A 220 -36.01 12.39 12.52
CA SER A 220 -35.23 11.47 11.68
C SER A 220 -35.17 10.01 12.17
N TRP A 221 -36.32 9.43 12.52
CA TRP A 221 -36.39 8.08 13.12
C TRP A 221 -35.75 6.99 12.25
N LEU A 222 -35.92 7.04 10.92
CA LEU A 222 -35.40 6.01 10.02
C LEU A 222 -33.87 6.11 9.91
N ARG A 223 -33.34 7.32 9.74
CA ARG A 223 -31.88 7.57 9.73
C ARG A 223 -31.22 7.06 11.02
N ARG A 224 -31.81 7.39 12.18
CA ARG A 224 -31.28 7.00 13.49
C ARG A 224 -31.23 5.48 13.64
N GLU A 225 -32.30 4.77 13.28
CA GLU A 225 -32.34 3.30 13.35
C GLU A 225 -31.26 2.66 12.46
N LEU A 226 -31.11 3.15 11.22
CA LEU A 226 -30.09 2.67 10.29
C LEU A 226 -28.66 2.89 10.82
N GLU A 227 -28.40 4.05 11.45
CA GLU A 227 -27.10 4.36 12.04
C GLU A 227 -26.81 3.55 13.32
N GLU A 228 -27.80 3.35 14.18
CA GLU A 228 -27.67 2.51 15.37
C GLU A 228 -27.37 1.05 14.96
N LYS A 229 -28.04 0.53 13.93
CA LYS A 229 -27.76 -0.80 13.35
C LYS A 229 -26.38 -0.90 12.73
N ALA A 230 -25.95 0.10 11.97
CA ALA A 230 -24.59 0.14 11.45
C ALA A 230 -23.56 0.12 12.60
N LYS A 231 -23.78 0.89 13.66
CA LYS A 231 -22.90 0.90 14.85
C LYS A 231 -22.87 -0.45 15.56
N GLU A 232 -24.01 -1.13 15.71
CA GLU A 232 -24.07 -2.48 16.28
C GLU A 232 -23.31 -3.50 15.41
N ALA A 233 -23.47 -3.45 14.09
CA ALA A 233 -22.78 -4.33 13.16
C ALA A 233 -21.24 -4.12 13.15
N PHE A 234 -20.77 -2.88 13.36
CA PHE A 234 -19.35 -2.53 13.32
C PHE A 234 -18.70 -2.31 14.71
N GLY A 235 -19.45 -2.39 15.80
CA GLY A 235 -19.02 -2.06 17.17
C GLY A 235 -17.72 -2.73 17.66
N PRO A 236 -17.42 -4.00 17.35
CA PRO A 236 -16.16 -4.64 17.72
C PRO A 236 -14.93 -4.06 17.00
N ILE A 237 -15.13 -3.47 15.82
CA ILE A 237 -14.07 -2.99 14.92
C ILE A 237 -13.66 -1.55 15.27
N TRP A 238 -14.59 -0.75 15.82
CA TRP A 238 -14.34 0.65 16.20
C TRP A 238 -13.46 0.82 17.44
N GLN A 239 -13.41 -0.15 18.37
CA GLN A 239 -12.59 -0.04 19.58
C GLN A 239 -11.09 -0.30 19.36
N GLN A 240 -10.68 -0.82 18.20
CA GLN A 240 -9.28 -1.24 17.96
C GLN A 240 -8.45 -0.28 17.09
N GLY A 241 -8.98 0.86 16.64
CA GLY A 241 -8.19 1.85 15.89
C GLY A 241 -7.52 1.30 14.62
N ALA A 242 -7.99 0.17 14.10
CA ALA A 242 -7.53 -0.47 12.88
C ALA A 242 -8.54 -0.16 11.78
N LEU A 243 -8.36 0.98 11.12
CA LEU A 243 -9.14 1.33 9.93
C LEU A 243 -8.21 1.60 8.75
N VAL A 244 -7.31 0.66 8.46
CA VAL A 244 -6.82 0.36 7.11
C VAL A 244 -6.41 -1.11 7.09
N SER A 245 -6.95 -1.87 6.13
CA SER A 245 -6.69 -3.30 5.85
C SER A 245 -7.50 -4.30 6.67
N TRP A 246 -8.09 -5.27 5.97
CA TRP A 246 -8.97 -6.37 6.42
C TRP A 246 -10.49 -6.12 6.37
N LEU A 247 -11.03 -6.01 5.14
CA LEU A 247 -12.18 -6.75 4.55
C LEU A 247 -12.48 -6.19 3.13
N PRO A 248 -13.16 -6.92 2.22
CA PRO A 248 -13.12 -6.71 0.76
C PRO A 248 -13.82 -5.43 0.30
N ARG A 249 -13.12 -4.61 -0.49
CA ARG A 249 -13.65 -3.42 -1.19
C ARG A 249 -14.53 -3.78 -2.40
N ARG A 250 -15.65 -4.46 -2.17
CA ARG A 250 -16.83 -4.37 -3.04
C ARG A 250 -17.98 -4.01 -2.11
N TYR A 251 -18.79 -3.03 -2.50
CA TYR A 251 -19.92 -2.47 -1.73
C TYR A 251 -19.55 -1.51 -0.58
N PHE A 252 -19.05 -0.30 -0.88
CA PHE A 252 -19.35 0.90 -0.06
C PHE A 252 -19.04 2.26 -0.72
N ASP A 253 -18.37 2.33 -1.87
CA ASP A 253 -18.11 3.62 -2.54
C ASP A 253 -19.22 4.00 -3.53
N ARG A 254 -20.43 4.27 -3.02
CA ARG A 254 -21.44 5.07 -3.75
C ARG A 254 -22.54 5.65 -2.84
N ALA A 255 -22.18 6.27 -1.71
CA ALA A 255 -23.05 7.24 -1.02
C ALA A 255 -22.27 8.02 0.06
N CYS A 256 -21.54 9.07 -0.32
CA CYS A 256 -21.26 10.23 0.54
C CYS A 256 -20.53 11.31 -0.27
N ALA A 257 -21.31 12.11 -0.99
CA ALA A 257 -20.90 13.43 -1.44
C ALA A 257 -21.91 14.42 -0.86
N PHE A 258 -21.74 14.81 0.41
CA PHE A 258 -22.30 16.02 1.01
C PHE A 258 -21.71 16.20 2.42
N CYS A 259 -20.52 16.80 2.50
CA CYS A 259 -20.10 17.61 3.65
C CYS A 259 -18.81 18.35 3.29
N ASP A 260 -18.94 19.44 2.54
CA ASP A 260 -17.92 20.50 2.48
C ASP A 260 -18.66 21.82 2.70
N TYR A 261 -18.52 22.39 3.91
CA TYR A 261 -18.45 23.84 4.17
C TYR A 261 -18.37 24.09 5.69
N ALA A 262 -17.17 24.30 6.21
CA ALA A 262 -16.87 25.28 7.27
C ALA A 262 -15.39 25.24 7.65
N LEU A 263 -14.68 26.34 7.33
CA LEU A 263 -13.71 27.08 8.19
C LEU A 263 -12.56 27.71 7.37
N GLN A 264 -12.83 28.91 6.88
CA GLN A 264 -11.91 30.06 6.83
C GLN A 264 -12.64 31.15 7.66
N ALA A 265 -12.09 31.99 8.54
CA ALA A 265 -10.74 32.49 8.85
C ALA A 265 -10.75 33.07 10.32
N PRO A 266 -10.11 34.21 10.64
CA PRO A 266 -8.74 34.43 11.16
C PRO A 266 -8.70 34.97 12.62
N ARG A 267 -7.50 35.10 13.23
CA ARG A 267 -7.18 35.99 14.39
C ARG A 267 -5.65 36.02 14.57
N SER A 268 -4.91 37.05 14.18
CA SER A 268 -4.76 38.43 14.70
C SER A 268 -4.04 38.53 16.05
N LEU A 269 -2.91 39.23 16.01
CA LEU A 269 -2.07 39.80 17.06
C LEU A 269 -2.82 40.34 18.30
N ARG A 270 -2.16 40.26 19.46
CA ARG A 270 -2.09 41.37 20.43
C ARG A 270 -0.86 41.25 21.34
N ASP A 271 -0.12 42.36 21.38
CA ASP A 271 0.96 42.70 22.29
C ASP A 271 0.50 42.90 23.75
N GLY A 272 1.46 42.82 24.67
CA GLY A 272 1.31 43.26 26.05
C GLY A 272 2.60 43.12 26.89
N ASN A 273 3.47 44.12 26.78
CA ASN A 273 4.66 44.34 27.62
C ASN A 273 4.36 44.45 29.12
N ALA A 274 5.28 43.97 29.97
CA ALA A 274 5.74 44.70 31.17
C ALA A 274 7.09 44.16 31.70
N THR A 275 8.01 45.09 31.92
CA THR A 275 9.41 44.97 32.35
C THR A 275 9.61 44.97 33.87
N ILE A 276 10.87 44.65 34.27
CA ILE A 276 11.69 45.11 35.43
C ILE A 276 12.01 44.02 36.48
N GLY A 277 13.32 43.83 36.74
CA GLY A 277 13.83 43.33 38.04
C GLY A 277 15.18 42.60 38.02
N MET A 278 16.27 43.34 38.24
CA MET A 278 17.64 42.86 38.44
C MET A 278 17.83 41.99 39.71
N GLY A 279 18.79 41.06 39.66
CA GLY A 279 19.93 41.05 40.61
C GLY A 279 20.00 40.01 41.74
N SER A 280 21.15 39.30 41.74
CA SER A 280 21.98 38.87 42.89
C SER A 280 22.03 37.39 43.30
N THR A 281 23.22 36.81 43.07
CA THR A 281 24.10 36.02 43.96
C THR A 281 23.58 34.80 44.74
N GLY A 282 24.27 33.67 44.53
CA GLY A 282 24.97 32.97 45.63
C GLY A 282 24.62 31.49 45.87
N ASN A 283 25.69 30.71 46.09
CA ASN A 283 25.77 29.39 46.75
C ASN A 283 25.27 28.15 45.99
N ARG A 284 25.87 26.96 46.11
CA ARG A 284 27.18 26.49 46.59
C ARG A 284 27.15 24.98 46.27
N GLU A 285 28.19 24.47 45.63
CA GLU A 285 28.41 23.03 45.48
C GLU A 285 28.83 22.42 46.84
N THR A 286 28.31 21.24 47.17
CA THR A 286 28.77 20.43 48.30
C THR A 286 29.21 19.06 47.81
N SER A 287 30.53 18.88 47.70
CA SER A 287 31.20 17.60 47.48
C SER A 287 31.38 16.83 48.79
N ILE A 288 31.04 15.54 48.78
CA ILE A 288 31.46 14.59 49.83
C ILE A 288 32.70 13.85 49.31
N GLN A 289 33.87 14.43 49.54
CA GLN A 289 35.16 13.75 49.52
C GLN A 289 35.97 14.27 50.71
N ALA A 290 35.58 13.85 51.91
CA ALA A 290 36.30 14.15 53.13
C ALA A 290 36.23 12.96 54.10
N PHE A 291 36.61 11.77 53.64
CA PHE A 291 36.96 10.65 54.50
C PHE A 291 37.96 9.81 53.74
N PHE A 292 39.26 9.98 54.02
CA PHE A 292 40.36 9.00 54.02
C PHE A 292 41.71 9.73 53.84
N PRO A 293 42.65 9.63 54.80
CA PRO A 293 43.97 10.28 54.74
C PRO A 293 45.02 9.41 54.03
N PRO A 294 46.06 10.02 53.38
CA PRO A 294 47.18 9.27 52.80
C PRO A 294 48.50 9.48 53.55
N THR A 295 49.35 8.44 53.58
CA THR A 295 50.84 8.45 53.44
C THR A 295 51.40 7.05 53.82
N PRO A 296 52.64 6.65 53.44
CA PRO A 296 53.69 7.36 52.66
C PRO A 296 54.31 6.55 51.49
N ASN A 297 54.90 7.26 50.52
CA ASN A 297 55.84 6.71 49.54
C ASN A 297 57.29 6.91 50.02
N SER A 298 58.09 5.85 49.96
CA SER A 298 59.54 5.88 50.13
C SER A 298 60.24 6.30 48.83
N SER A 299 61.24 7.19 48.95
CA SER A 299 62.16 7.60 47.87
C SER A 299 63.38 6.67 47.79
N PRO A 300 64.27 6.75 46.77
CA PRO A 300 65.30 7.81 46.78
C PRO A 300 65.74 8.40 45.40
N VAL A 301 65.71 9.73 45.34
CA VAL A 301 66.75 10.70 44.91
C VAL A 301 67.86 10.26 43.93
N LYS A 302 68.02 11.03 42.83
CA LYS A 302 69.36 11.47 42.35
C LYS A 302 69.36 12.82 41.60
N ARG A 303 69.82 13.84 42.33
CA ARG A 303 70.65 15.02 42.01
C ARG A 303 70.50 15.77 40.67
N THR A 304 70.16 17.05 40.79
CA THR A 304 70.52 18.16 39.88
C THR A 304 71.95 18.67 40.18
N PRO A 305 72.64 19.24 39.18
CA PRO A 305 73.13 20.61 39.36
C PRO A 305 72.98 21.52 38.11
N LEU A 306 72.40 22.70 38.34
CA LEU A 306 72.73 24.09 37.91
C LEU A 306 73.36 24.43 36.51
N PRO A 307 73.21 25.69 36.05
CA PRO A 307 72.83 26.03 34.68
C PRO A 307 74.02 26.36 33.77
N SER A 308 73.93 25.95 32.51
CA SER A 308 74.72 26.53 31.42
C SER A 308 73.84 26.71 30.20
N SER A 309 74.05 27.82 29.52
CA SER A 309 73.46 28.16 28.23
C SER A 309 73.64 27.00 27.26
N ASP A 310 72.58 26.57 26.61
CA ASP A 310 72.60 26.19 25.21
C ASP A 310 71.17 26.08 24.70
N ALA A 311 70.94 26.65 23.52
CA ALA A 311 69.73 26.46 22.74
C ALA A 311 69.44 24.95 22.59
N PRO A 312 68.17 24.51 22.51
CA PRO A 312 67.90 23.13 22.16
C PRO A 312 68.51 22.88 20.78
N LEU A 313 69.54 22.04 20.72
CA LEU A 313 70.02 21.43 19.49
C LEU A 313 68.81 20.74 18.85
N GLY A 314 68.19 21.44 17.89
CA GLY A 314 67.16 20.87 17.04
C GLY A 314 67.77 19.66 16.33
N ASP A 315 66.98 18.61 16.17
CA ASP A 315 67.38 17.37 15.51
C ASP A 315 67.63 17.52 13.99
N GLY A 316 67.84 18.75 13.52
CA GLY A 316 68.20 19.07 12.14
C GLY A 316 67.07 18.90 11.13
N PHE A 317 65.86 18.53 11.55
CA PHE A 317 64.72 18.30 10.66
C PHE A 317 63.57 19.27 10.95
N THR A 318 63.10 19.94 9.91
CA THR A 318 61.86 20.71 9.92
C THR A 318 60.64 19.80 10.14
N ALA A 319 59.54 20.34 10.66
CA ALA A 319 58.28 19.60 10.80
C ALA A 319 57.75 19.09 9.44
N GLU A 320 58.10 19.77 8.37
CA GLU A 320 57.79 19.42 6.99
C GLU A 320 58.64 18.24 6.50
N GLU A 321 59.96 18.24 6.73
CA GLU A 321 60.85 17.11 6.42
C GLU A 321 60.50 15.84 7.22
N LYS A 322 60.08 15.98 8.48
CA LYS A 322 59.54 14.86 9.27
C LYS A 322 58.24 14.32 8.69
N ASN A 323 57.33 15.19 8.26
CA ASN A 323 56.09 14.77 7.60
C ASN A 323 56.36 14.11 6.25
N GLU A 324 57.35 14.60 5.50
CA GLU A 324 57.73 14.07 4.19
C GLU A 324 58.44 12.72 4.30
N ALA A 325 59.31 12.52 5.30
CA ALA A 325 59.91 11.22 5.63
C ALA A 325 58.90 10.19 6.19
N LEU A 326 57.73 10.66 6.65
CA LEU A 326 56.60 9.83 7.09
C LEU A 326 55.57 9.57 5.98
N ARG A 327 55.67 10.24 4.82
CA ARG A 327 54.83 9.93 3.66
C ARG A 327 55.29 8.61 3.04
N PRO A 328 54.40 7.63 2.83
CA PRO A 328 54.76 6.45 2.06
C PRO A 328 55.14 6.87 0.64
N GLN A 329 56.20 6.25 0.09
CA GLN A 329 56.59 6.45 -1.31
C GLN A 329 55.42 6.07 -2.23
N PRO A 330 55.24 6.74 -3.39
CA PRO A 330 54.19 6.38 -4.35
C PRO A 330 54.34 4.90 -4.74
N ALA A 331 53.25 4.16 -4.67
CA ALA A 331 53.25 2.71 -4.89
C ALA A 331 53.63 2.41 -6.34
N GLU A 332 54.81 1.80 -6.54
CA GLU A 332 55.12 1.09 -7.78
C GLU A 332 54.04 0.01 -8.03
N PRO A 333 53.66 -0.27 -9.29
CA PRO A 333 52.72 -1.34 -9.60
C PRO A 333 53.21 -2.66 -8.99
N TRP A 334 52.34 -3.30 -8.21
CA TRP A 334 52.69 -4.54 -7.50
C TRP A 334 53.06 -5.63 -8.49
N GLN A 335 54.23 -6.23 -8.28
CA GLN A 335 54.70 -7.41 -9.01
C GLN A 335 54.99 -8.50 -7.98
N PRO A 336 54.41 -9.71 -8.14
CA PRO A 336 54.66 -10.81 -7.21
C PRO A 336 56.15 -11.19 -7.24
N LEU A 337 56.78 -11.16 -6.06
CA LEU A 337 58.18 -11.56 -5.87
C LEU A 337 58.33 -13.07 -5.67
N VAL A 338 57.21 -13.78 -5.47
CA VAL A 338 57.11 -15.20 -5.15
C VAL A 338 55.97 -15.78 -5.99
N ASP A 339 56.11 -17.04 -6.40
CA ASP A 339 55.01 -17.78 -7.03
C ASP A 339 53.98 -18.16 -5.95
N TYR A 340 52.76 -17.65 -6.09
CA TYR A 340 51.65 -17.97 -5.20
C TYR A 340 50.84 -19.12 -5.80
N GLU A 341 50.56 -20.14 -4.98
CA GLU A 341 49.73 -21.27 -5.37
C GLU A 341 48.25 -20.88 -5.30
N ASP A 342 47.50 -21.12 -6.37
CA ASP A 342 46.05 -20.88 -6.41
C ASP A 342 45.31 -21.96 -5.63
N CYS A 343 44.45 -21.55 -4.69
CA CYS A 343 43.79 -22.44 -3.74
C CYS A 343 42.33 -22.04 -3.53
N ASP A 344 41.44 -23.03 -3.47
CA ASP A 344 40.09 -22.84 -2.93
C ASP A 344 40.15 -22.48 -1.44
N ILE A 345 39.21 -21.67 -0.95
CA ILE A 345 39.22 -21.16 0.43
C ILE A 345 39.13 -22.32 1.44
N ARG A 346 38.41 -23.39 1.12
CA ARG A 346 38.31 -24.58 1.97
C ARG A 346 39.61 -25.39 2.06
N ALA A 347 40.49 -25.28 1.07
CA ALA A 347 41.76 -26.01 1.01
C ALA A 347 42.90 -25.27 1.73
N LEU A 348 42.61 -24.10 2.33
CA LEU A 348 43.59 -23.31 3.05
C LEU A 348 43.94 -23.93 4.42
N ASP A 349 45.23 -24.12 4.66
CA ASP A 349 45.76 -24.61 5.93
C ASP A 349 46.48 -23.50 6.72
N PRO A 350 46.36 -23.46 8.07
CA PRO A 350 47.11 -22.52 8.89
C PRO A 350 48.63 -22.74 8.78
N GLY A 351 49.38 -21.67 8.55
CA GLY A 351 50.84 -21.68 8.49
C GLY A 351 51.43 -20.69 7.47
N PRO A 352 52.77 -20.65 7.37
CA PRO A 352 53.47 -19.87 6.35
C PRO A 352 53.43 -20.59 4.99
N ARG A 353 52.57 -20.13 4.08
CA ARG A 353 52.46 -20.63 2.71
C ARG A 353 52.08 -19.48 1.78
N ALA A 354 52.77 -19.34 0.65
CA ALA A 354 52.45 -18.38 -0.39
C ALA A 354 51.26 -18.89 -1.22
N VAL A 355 50.08 -18.36 -0.96
CA VAL A 355 48.85 -18.76 -1.64
C VAL A 355 48.09 -17.56 -2.18
N THR A 356 47.35 -17.79 -3.25
CA THR A 356 46.35 -16.88 -3.77
C THR A 356 45.00 -17.57 -3.79
N PHE A 357 43.95 -16.80 -3.54
CA PHE A 357 42.58 -17.27 -3.61
C PHE A 357 41.67 -16.12 -4.01
N MET A 358 40.57 -16.47 -4.68
CA MET A 358 39.56 -15.55 -5.17
C MET A 358 38.24 -15.75 -4.43
N GLY A 359 37.51 -14.67 -4.19
CA GLY A 359 36.19 -14.79 -3.58
C GLY A 359 35.40 -13.48 -3.58
N ARG A 360 34.12 -13.56 -3.23
CA ARG A 360 33.25 -12.40 -3.02
C ARG A 360 33.26 -11.95 -1.56
N VAL A 361 33.20 -10.64 -1.38
CA VAL A 361 33.10 -10.02 -0.06
C VAL A 361 31.68 -10.20 0.47
N ALA A 362 31.52 -11.13 1.42
CA ALA A 362 30.24 -11.47 2.02
C ALA A 362 29.93 -10.67 3.31
N ASN A 363 30.92 -10.01 3.90
CA ASN A 363 30.71 -9.09 5.02
C ASN A 363 31.89 -8.11 5.16
N LEU A 364 31.65 -6.96 5.78
CA LEU A 364 32.61 -5.86 5.86
C LEU A 364 32.40 -5.08 7.18
N PHE A 365 33.48 -4.89 7.95
CA PHE A 365 33.48 -4.09 9.19
C PHE A 365 34.66 -3.15 9.27
N ASP A 366 34.37 -1.91 9.62
CA ASP A 366 35.39 -0.91 9.93
C ASP A 366 35.88 -1.11 11.36
N VAL A 367 37.19 -1.33 11.51
CA VAL A 367 37.84 -1.40 12.82
C VAL A 367 38.64 -0.12 13.01
N ALA A 368 38.10 0.76 13.85
CA ALA A 368 38.78 1.98 14.26
C ALA A 368 40.07 1.62 15.02
N ASN A 369 41.18 2.26 14.66
CA ASN A 369 42.46 2.09 15.33
C ASN A 369 42.91 3.41 15.95
N THR A 370 43.41 3.39 17.17
CA THR A 370 44.06 4.55 17.79
C THR A 370 45.56 4.48 17.48
N PRO A 371 46.09 5.32 16.58
CA PRO A 371 47.47 5.20 16.15
C PRO A 371 48.41 5.53 17.32
N LYS A 372 49.18 4.53 17.76
CA LYS A 372 50.16 4.67 18.86
C LYS A 372 51.46 5.36 18.43
N THR A 373 51.74 5.37 17.13
CA THR A 373 52.94 6.00 16.52
C THR A 373 52.57 6.62 15.15
N PRO A 374 53.31 7.62 14.65
CA PRO A 374 53.07 8.18 13.31
C PRO A 374 53.27 7.15 12.18
N ARG A 375 53.99 6.06 12.44
CA ARG A 375 54.13 4.90 11.56
C ARG A 375 53.08 3.80 11.81
N SER A 376 52.12 3.95 12.71
CA SER A 376 51.09 2.91 12.90
C SER A 376 49.99 3.01 11.83
N ALA A 377 49.32 1.90 11.54
CA ALA A 377 48.20 1.88 10.60
C ALA A 377 47.08 2.81 11.08
N LYS A 378 46.51 3.61 10.18
CA LYS A 378 45.42 4.53 10.50
C LYS A 378 44.10 3.79 10.78
N GLY A 379 43.90 2.64 10.14
CA GLY A 379 42.72 1.80 10.35
C GLY A 379 42.89 0.39 9.79
N CYS A 380 41.87 -0.44 10.05
CA CYS A 380 41.76 -1.79 9.54
C CYS A 380 40.34 -2.02 9.03
N VAL A 381 40.22 -2.61 7.85
CA VAL A 381 38.96 -3.12 7.32
C VAL A 381 38.95 -4.63 7.48
N LYS A 382 37.95 -5.19 8.17
CA LYS A 382 37.76 -6.64 8.34
C LYS A 382 36.73 -7.10 7.32
N LEU A 383 37.18 -7.90 6.37
CA LEU A 383 36.36 -8.53 5.33
C LEU A 383 36.06 -9.98 5.73
N CYS A 384 34.87 -10.46 5.40
CA CYS A 384 34.59 -11.88 5.24
C CYS A 384 34.55 -12.16 3.74
N VAL A 385 35.47 -12.99 3.25
CA VAL A 385 35.57 -13.35 1.83
C VAL A 385 35.17 -14.81 1.69
N LYS A 386 34.30 -15.10 0.72
CA LYS A 386 33.84 -16.46 0.44
C LYS A 386 34.03 -16.82 -1.03
N ASP A 387 34.19 -18.10 -1.30
CA ASP A 387 34.11 -18.70 -2.63
C ASP A 387 32.93 -19.68 -2.64
N ASP A 388 32.94 -20.64 -3.57
CA ASP A 388 31.92 -21.70 -3.64
C ASP A 388 32.15 -22.83 -2.63
N THR A 389 33.28 -22.82 -1.91
CA THR A 389 33.77 -23.93 -1.07
C THR A 389 33.80 -23.61 0.43
N GLY A 390 34.08 -22.37 0.82
CA GLY A 390 34.29 -21.92 2.19
C GLY A 390 34.37 -20.39 2.34
N ALA A 391 34.68 -19.94 3.56
CA ALA A 391 34.83 -18.52 3.89
C ALA A 391 36.07 -18.28 4.78
N VAL A 392 36.72 -17.14 4.60
CA VAL A 392 37.92 -16.71 5.32
C VAL A 392 37.80 -15.25 5.75
N THR A 393 38.33 -14.93 6.94
CA THR A 393 38.38 -13.55 7.43
C THR A 393 39.63 -12.85 6.90
N VAL A 394 39.51 -11.66 6.31
CA VAL A 394 40.65 -10.93 5.75
C VAL A 394 40.72 -9.55 6.39
N ARG A 395 41.83 -9.25 7.07
CA ARG A 395 42.07 -7.97 7.74
C ARG A 395 43.00 -7.14 6.88
N VAL A 396 42.49 -6.05 6.33
CA VAL A 396 43.25 -5.16 5.45
C VAL A 396 43.61 -3.89 6.21
N TRP A 397 44.90 -3.74 6.51
CA TRP A 397 45.46 -2.57 7.17
C TRP A 397 45.86 -1.52 6.14
N PHE A 398 45.60 -0.25 6.46
CA PHE A 398 45.95 0.88 5.60
C PHE A 398 46.55 2.03 6.42
N ALA A 399 47.47 2.78 5.80
CA ALA A 399 48.06 4.00 6.36
C ALA A 399 47.64 5.26 5.59
N SER A 400 47.40 5.17 4.28
CA SER A 400 47.03 6.34 3.46
C SER A 400 45.68 6.18 2.76
N HIS A 401 45.42 5.03 2.13
CA HIS A 401 44.24 4.81 1.30
C HIS A 401 43.34 3.74 1.90
N VAL A 402 42.08 4.09 2.16
CA VAL A 402 41.06 3.11 2.55
C VAL A 402 40.74 2.24 1.33
N PRO A 403 40.77 0.90 1.43
CA PRO A 403 40.38 0.02 0.32
C PRO A 403 38.94 0.30 -0.13
N THR A 404 38.72 0.53 -1.43
CA THR A 404 37.39 0.75 -2.02
C THR A 404 36.69 -0.59 -2.26
N VAL A 405 36.28 -1.25 -1.18
CA VAL A 405 35.65 -2.58 -1.22
C VAL A 405 34.17 -2.47 -0.84
N LYS A 406 33.29 -3.16 -1.59
CA LYS A 406 31.85 -3.23 -1.32
C LYS A 406 31.41 -4.67 -1.06
N LEU A 407 30.22 -4.83 -0.47
CA LEU A 407 29.56 -6.14 -0.38
C LEU A 407 29.27 -6.67 -1.79
N GLY A 408 29.58 -7.94 -2.01
CA GLY A 408 29.45 -8.60 -3.31
C GLY A 408 30.63 -8.41 -4.26
N SER A 409 31.57 -7.49 -3.98
CA SER A 409 32.76 -7.29 -4.82
C SER A 409 33.60 -8.56 -4.91
N LEU A 410 34.01 -8.91 -6.12
CA LEU A 410 34.99 -9.98 -6.38
C LEU A 410 36.41 -9.48 -6.07
N VAL A 411 37.12 -10.20 -5.22
CA VAL A 411 38.49 -9.87 -4.81
C VAL A 411 39.43 -11.07 -4.98
N SER A 412 40.65 -10.77 -5.40
CA SER A 412 41.78 -11.71 -5.34
C SER A 412 42.74 -11.28 -4.27
N ILE A 413 43.20 -12.25 -3.47
CA ILE A 413 44.09 -12.02 -2.34
C ILE A 413 45.36 -12.83 -2.53
N TRP A 414 46.50 -12.21 -2.25
CA TRP A 414 47.80 -12.86 -2.18
C TRP A 414 48.34 -12.72 -0.77
N THR A 415 48.74 -13.84 -0.17
CA THR A 415 49.31 -13.85 1.18
C THR A 415 50.35 -14.95 1.34
N ASN A 416 51.28 -14.75 2.25
CA ASN A 416 52.30 -15.71 2.64
C ASN A 416 51.99 -16.42 3.97
N HIS A 417 50.90 -16.06 4.64
CA HIS A 417 50.62 -16.56 5.98
C HIS A 417 49.12 -16.60 6.30
N ILE A 418 48.65 -17.79 6.66
CA ILE A 418 47.27 -18.03 7.10
C ILE A 418 47.29 -18.37 8.59
N SER A 419 46.44 -17.72 9.35
CA SER A 419 46.32 -17.94 10.79
C SER A 419 44.97 -18.58 11.12
N ASN A 420 44.91 -19.33 12.21
CA ASN A 420 43.65 -19.79 12.78
C ASN A 420 43.29 -18.93 14.00
N GLY A 421 42.14 -18.26 13.95
CA GLY A 421 41.64 -17.46 15.05
C GLY A 421 40.57 -18.23 15.82
N GLN A 422 40.84 -18.57 17.08
CA GLN A 422 39.87 -19.23 17.98
C GLN A 422 38.96 -18.22 18.73
N SER A 423 39.07 -16.92 18.49
CA SER A 423 38.36 -15.89 19.27
C SER A 423 37.79 -14.79 18.36
N GLY A 424 36.51 -14.45 18.56
CA GLY A 424 35.68 -13.57 17.71
C GLY A 424 36.20 -12.14 17.47
N SER A 425 37.29 -11.74 18.13
CA SER A 425 38.02 -10.49 17.82
C SER A 425 38.84 -10.60 16.53
N LEU A 426 39.53 -11.73 16.32
CA LEU A 426 40.50 -11.91 15.22
C LEU A 426 39.83 -12.45 13.95
N SER A 427 39.01 -13.48 14.08
CA SER A 427 38.27 -14.17 13.02
C SER A 427 36.77 -14.18 13.35
N SER A 428 35.94 -14.64 12.42
CA SER A 428 34.52 -14.90 12.68
C SER A 428 34.31 -16.38 13.01
N THR A 429 33.28 -16.73 13.78
CA THR A 429 32.94 -18.14 14.07
C THR A 429 32.63 -18.93 12.80
N THR A 430 32.08 -18.26 11.78
CA THR A 430 31.74 -18.83 10.47
C THR A 430 32.93 -18.91 9.51
N ALA A 431 34.02 -18.20 9.81
CA ALA A 431 35.25 -18.15 9.02
C ALA A 431 36.48 -18.11 9.96
N PRO A 432 36.88 -19.25 10.54
CA PRO A 432 37.88 -19.32 11.62
C PRO A 432 39.30 -19.01 11.14
N LEU A 433 39.60 -19.31 9.88
CA LEU A 433 40.85 -18.90 9.24
C LEU A 433 40.84 -17.40 9.01
N PHE A 434 41.98 -16.75 9.27
CA PHE A 434 42.15 -15.34 8.95
C PHE A 434 43.50 -15.02 8.34
N VAL A 435 43.48 -13.99 7.49
CA VAL A 435 44.63 -13.41 6.81
C VAL A 435 44.75 -11.94 7.22
N SER A 436 45.97 -11.47 7.44
CA SER A 436 46.24 -10.06 7.75
C SER A 436 47.13 -9.46 6.66
N LEU A 437 46.60 -8.51 5.92
CA LEU A 437 47.24 -7.86 4.77
C LEU A 437 47.64 -6.43 5.14
N PHE A 438 48.82 -5.99 4.71
CA PHE A 438 49.21 -4.59 4.73
C PHE A 438 49.85 -4.19 3.38
N PRO A 439 49.06 -4.05 2.31
CA PRO A 439 49.58 -3.90 0.94
C PRO A 439 50.48 -2.67 0.74
N GLU A 440 50.25 -1.59 1.47
CA GLU A 440 51.07 -0.37 1.38
C GLU A 440 52.50 -0.53 1.93
N ARG A 441 52.80 -1.62 2.64
CA ARG A 441 54.08 -1.83 3.31
C ARG A 441 54.71 -3.19 3.10
N ASP A 442 53.88 -4.22 2.92
CA ASP A 442 54.35 -5.58 2.68
C ASP A 442 54.07 -5.97 1.24
N ARG A 443 55.15 -6.10 0.45
CA ARG A 443 55.09 -6.51 -0.96
C ARG A 443 54.73 -8.00 -1.13
N ASN A 444 54.80 -8.80 -0.07
CA ASN A 444 54.42 -10.22 -0.11
C ASN A 444 52.91 -10.42 0.05
N CYS A 445 52.14 -9.35 0.15
CA CYS A 445 50.69 -9.42 0.25
C CYS A 445 50.03 -8.39 -0.66
N HIS A 446 48.90 -8.76 -1.26
CA HIS A 446 48.18 -7.87 -2.15
C HIS A 446 46.69 -8.17 -2.12
N LEU A 447 45.90 -7.14 -2.44
CA LEU A 447 44.45 -7.22 -2.58
C LEU A 447 44.09 -6.54 -3.90
N MET A 448 43.43 -7.27 -4.78
CA MET A 448 42.93 -6.75 -6.05
C MET A 448 41.41 -6.83 -6.06
N VAL A 449 40.75 -5.71 -6.37
CA VAL A 449 39.30 -5.64 -6.55
C VAL A 449 39.00 -5.68 -8.05
N HIS A 450 38.18 -6.65 -8.49
CA HIS A 450 37.91 -6.89 -9.90
C HIS A 450 36.77 -6.00 -10.43
N GLU A 451 36.93 -4.67 -10.42
CA GLU A 451 35.86 -3.74 -10.84
C GLU A 451 35.56 -3.77 -12.35
N ASN A 452 36.55 -4.16 -13.17
CA ASN A 452 36.49 -4.09 -14.64
C ASN A 452 36.46 -5.47 -15.32
N SER A 453 36.58 -6.55 -14.55
CA SER A 453 36.70 -7.92 -15.07
C SER A 453 35.68 -8.89 -14.45
N ASP A 454 34.86 -8.44 -13.52
CA ASP A 454 33.80 -9.24 -12.91
C ASP A 454 32.52 -9.17 -13.75
N ASP A 455 32.11 -10.32 -14.28
CA ASP A 455 30.88 -10.54 -15.04
C ASP A 455 29.68 -10.87 -14.12
N GLY A 456 29.91 -10.99 -12.81
CA GLY A 456 28.89 -11.33 -11.82
C GLY A 456 28.59 -12.82 -11.69
N THR A 457 29.34 -13.73 -12.34
CA THR A 457 29.05 -15.18 -12.31
C THR A 457 29.92 -15.93 -11.32
N LEU A 458 31.17 -15.51 -11.14
CA LEU A 458 32.16 -16.19 -10.29
C LEU A 458 31.82 -16.10 -8.80
N CYS A 459 32.08 -17.17 -8.04
CA CYS A 459 31.95 -17.21 -6.57
C CYS A 459 30.56 -16.78 -6.03
N THR A 460 29.50 -17.01 -6.80
CA THR A 460 28.11 -16.63 -6.46
C THR A 460 27.34 -17.73 -5.73
N LYS A 461 27.88 -18.96 -5.68
CA LYS A 461 27.17 -20.09 -5.10
C LYS A 461 27.06 -19.94 -3.57
N PRO A 462 25.87 -20.15 -2.99
CA PRO A 462 25.72 -20.18 -1.53
C PRO A 462 26.50 -21.34 -0.89
N LEU A 463 27.11 -21.07 0.27
CA LEU A 463 27.80 -22.10 1.03
C LEU A 463 26.83 -23.23 1.45
N GLY A 464 27.22 -24.46 1.16
CA GLY A 464 26.41 -25.65 1.46
C GLY A 464 25.35 -26.01 0.42
N TYR A 465 25.15 -25.19 -0.63
CA TYR A 465 24.20 -25.50 -1.69
C TYR A 465 24.67 -26.67 -2.57
N ARG A 466 23.75 -27.60 -2.84
CA ARG A 466 23.94 -28.72 -3.77
C ARG A 466 22.77 -28.77 -4.74
N LYS A 467 23.06 -28.85 -6.04
CA LYS A 467 22.03 -28.87 -7.08
C LYS A 467 21.04 -30.02 -6.83
N GLY A 468 19.75 -29.71 -6.78
CA GLY A 468 18.68 -30.67 -6.51
C GLY A 468 18.38 -30.93 -5.03
N GLN A 469 19.08 -30.28 -4.08
CA GLN A 469 18.76 -30.32 -2.66
C GLN A 469 18.37 -28.92 -2.16
N PRO A 470 17.38 -28.81 -1.25
CA PRO A 470 17.05 -27.54 -0.62
C PRO A 470 18.22 -27.04 0.24
N LEU A 471 18.40 -25.73 0.31
CA LEU A 471 19.45 -25.13 1.13
C LEU A 471 19.13 -25.34 2.61
N THR A 472 20.07 -25.95 3.36
CA THR A 472 19.87 -26.28 4.77
C THR A 472 19.77 -25.01 5.62
N GLY A 473 18.76 -24.95 6.50
CA GLY A 473 18.52 -23.81 7.38
C GLY A 473 17.85 -22.62 6.70
N LEU A 474 17.51 -22.72 5.40
CA LEU A 474 16.69 -21.71 4.71
C LEU A 474 15.26 -21.74 5.24
N MET A 475 14.78 -20.59 5.68
CA MET A 475 13.41 -20.39 6.17
C MET A 475 12.83 -19.08 5.63
N THR A 476 11.51 -18.96 5.71
CA THR A 476 10.81 -17.71 5.37
C THR A 476 11.14 -16.62 6.38
N LEU A 477 11.05 -15.36 5.96
CA LEU A 477 11.29 -14.19 6.78
C LEU A 477 10.31 -14.15 7.96
N GLN A 478 9.04 -14.53 7.76
CA GLN A 478 8.06 -14.61 8.84
C GLN A 478 8.48 -15.65 9.90
N ASN A 479 8.89 -16.86 9.49
CA ASN A 479 9.37 -17.88 10.43
C ASN A 479 10.64 -17.43 11.18
N PHE A 480 11.50 -16.65 10.53
CA PHE A 480 12.67 -16.07 11.16
C PHE A 480 12.29 -15.04 12.24
N ILE A 481 11.28 -14.20 11.96
CA ILE A 481 10.71 -13.23 12.91
C ILE A 481 10.08 -13.95 14.11
N ASP A 482 9.32 -15.02 13.86
CA ASP A 482 8.56 -15.74 14.88
C ASP A 482 9.39 -16.65 15.80
N GLY A 483 10.73 -16.61 15.68
CA GLY A 483 11.67 -17.32 16.57
C GLY A 483 12.84 -17.97 15.85
N GLY A 484 12.84 -18.02 14.52
CA GLY A 484 13.95 -18.61 13.76
C GLY A 484 15.28 -17.88 13.90
N HIS A 485 15.30 -16.64 14.37
CA HIS A 485 16.53 -15.88 14.67
C HIS A 485 17.37 -16.48 15.81
N GLU A 486 16.81 -17.34 16.67
CA GLU A 486 17.57 -18.05 17.71
C GLU A 486 18.26 -19.33 17.19
N ILE A 487 17.87 -19.79 15.99
CA ILE A 487 18.41 -21.01 15.40
C ILE A 487 19.82 -20.74 14.86
N VAL A 488 20.77 -21.60 15.24
CA VAL A 488 22.15 -21.56 14.73
C VAL A 488 22.14 -21.90 13.24
N ASP A 489 22.84 -21.10 12.43
CA ASP A 489 22.87 -21.22 10.96
C ASP A 489 21.50 -20.98 10.27
N ALA A 490 20.64 -20.17 10.88
CA ALA A 490 19.44 -19.68 10.21
C ALA A 490 19.81 -18.85 8.95
N LYS A 491 19.15 -19.18 7.83
CA LYS A 491 19.31 -18.50 6.54
C LYS A 491 17.97 -17.94 6.09
N ILE A 492 17.96 -16.69 5.64
CA ILE A 492 16.79 -16.04 5.05
C ILE A 492 17.16 -15.46 3.69
N LEU A 493 16.23 -15.54 2.76
CA LEU A 493 16.37 -15.03 1.40
C LEU A 493 15.39 -13.88 1.22
N VAL A 494 15.90 -12.70 0.90
CA VAL A 494 15.08 -11.47 0.82
C VAL A 494 15.42 -10.68 -0.44
N VAL A 495 14.43 -10.00 -1.01
CA VAL A 495 14.62 -9.05 -2.12
C VAL A 495 14.66 -7.62 -1.57
N VAL A 496 15.51 -6.77 -2.13
CA VAL A 496 15.56 -5.34 -1.78
C VAL A 496 14.35 -4.63 -2.37
N LYS A 497 13.35 -4.26 -1.55
CA LYS A 497 12.12 -3.57 -1.97
C LYS A 497 12.34 -2.08 -2.25
N SER A 498 13.09 -1.40 -1.39
CA SER A 498 13.46 0.01 -1.58
C SER A 498 14.76 0.35 -0.85
N ILE A 499 15.45 1.37 -1.36
CA ILE A 499 16.73 1.85 -0.84
C ILE A 499 16.49 3.23 -0.23
N GLY A 500 16.71 3.35 1.09
CA GLY A 500 16.57 4.63 1.78
C GLY A 500 17.73 5.59 1.53
N ALA A 501 17.52 6.87 1.85
CA ALA A 501 18.56 7.88 1.76
C ALA A 501 19.70 7.65 2.76
N LYS A 502 20.92 8.02 2.35
CA LYS A 502 22.12 7.96 3.19
C LYS A 502 22.05 9.00 4.31
N LYS A 503 22.18 8.55 5.56
CA LYS A 503 22.13 9.39 6.77
C LYS A 503 23.46 9.33 7.50
N GLN A 504 23.88 10.45 8.06
CA GLN A 504 24.98 10.50 9.01
C GLN A 504 24.42 10.50 10.43
N ILE A 505 24.86 9.53 11.25
CA ILE A 505 24.38 9.35 12.62
C ILE A 505 25.59 9.48 13.55
N THR A 506 25.51 10.46 14.46
CA THR A 506 26.44 10.59 15.58
C THR A 506 26.12 9.53 16.63
N ARG A 507 27.07 8.66 16.91
CA ARG A 507 26.97 7.63 17.95
C ARG A 507 27.14 8.24 19.34
N LYS A 508 26.87 7.43 20.37
CA LYS A 508 27.04 7.81 21.78
C LYS A 508 28.50 8.12 22.17
N ASP A 509 29.45 7.66 21.36
CA ASP A 509 30.89 7.92 21.48
C ASP A 509 31.35 9.17 20.69
N GLU A 510 30.39 10.02 20.27
CA GLU A 510 30.60 11.23 19.46
C GLU A 510 31.18 10.97 18.05
N THR A 511 31.37 9.71 17.65
CA THR A 511 31.82 9.37 16.30
C THR A 511 30.68 9.49 15.29
N ILE A 512 30.97 9.99 14.09
CA ILE A 512 30.01 10.07 13.00
C ILE A 512 30.11 8.78 12.18
N THR A 513 28.98 8.09 12.01
CA THR A 513 28.89 6.90 11.15
C THR A 513 27.75 7.02 10.15
N GLU A 514 27.98 6.51 8.95
CA GLU A 514 26.99 6.51 7.88
C GLU A 514 26.04 5.33 8.02
N ASN A 515 24.77 5.54 7.67
CA ASN A 515 23.70 4.54 7.71
C ASN A 515 22.83 4.66 6.46
N ILE A 516 22.50 3.50 5.87
CA ILE A 516 21.38 3.35 4.94
C ILE A 516 20.46 2.26 5.47
N ASN A 517 19.16 2.56 5.56
CA ASN A 517 18.13 1.57 5.84
C ASN A 517 17.48 1.15 4.53
N LEU A 518 17.41 -0.16 4.30
CA LEU A 518 16.73 -0.78 3.17
C LEU A 518 15.42 -1.39 3.64
N GLN A 519 14.38 -1.33 2.81
CA GLN A 519 13.24 -2.22 2.98
C GLN A 519 13.52 -3.50 2.21
N VAL A 520 13.41 -4.63 2.88
CA VAL A 520 13.59 -5.96 2.30
C VAL A 520 12.35 -6.79 2.56
N GLN A 521 12.03 -7.70 1.65
CA GLN A 521 10.84 -8.53 1.75
C GLN A 521 11.08 -9.93 1.19
N ASP A 522 10.23 -10.86 1.59
CA ASP A 522 10.00 -12.10 0.86
C ASP A 522 8.50 -12.24 0.55
N ASP A 523 8.03 -13.43 0.20
CA ASP A 523 6.62 -13.69 -0.06
C ASP A 523 5.76 -13.79 1.22
N THR A 524 6.37 -13.72 2.41
CA THR A 524 5.71 -13.90 3.71
C THR A 524 5.68 -12.64 4.57
N ALA A 525 6.71 -11.79 4.55
CA ALA A 525 6.85 -10.63 5.42
C ALA A 525 7.73 -9.51 4.84
N ASP A 526 7.67 -8.35 5.49
CA ASP A 526 8.54 -7.18 5.24
C ASP A 526 9.46 -6.92 6.46
N ALA A 527 10.69 -6.48 6.22
CA ALA A 527 11.63 -6.06 7.27
C ALA A 527 12.51 -4.88 6.83
N THR A 528 13.08 -4.17 7.80
CA THR A 528 14.07 -3.12 7.56
C THR A 528 15.48 -3.66 7.78
N LEU A 529 16.34 -3.60 6.77
CA LEU A 529 17.75 -3.99 6.86
C LEU A 529 18.65 -2.75 6.98
N GLY A 530 19.39 -2.66 8.09
CA GLY A 530 20.30 -1.54 8.36
C GLY A 530 21.73 -1.80 7.94
N LEU A 531 22.25 -1.00 7.00
CA LEU A 531 23.65 -1.00 6.58
C LEU A 531 24.40 0.15 7.24
N TRP A 532 25.52 -0.16 7.91
CA TRP A 532 26.29 0.79 8.72
C TRP A 532 27.74 0.90 8.25
N GLY A 533 28.33 2.09 8.35
CA GLY A 533 29.73 2.34 8.00
C GLY A 533 29.99 2.08 6.52
N SER A 534 31.08 1.39 6.19
CA SER A 534 31.43 1.05 4.81
C SER A 534 30.36 0.22 4.08
N ASN A 535 29.55 -0.56 4.80
CA ASN A 535 28.40 -1.29 4.20
C ASN A 535 27.35 -0.36 3.59
N SER A 536 27.23 0.88 4.08
CA SER A 536 26.27 1.84 3.54
C SER A 536 26.57 2.26 2.09
N SER A 537 27.79 2.00 1.59
CA SER A 537 28.16 2.31 0.21
C SER A 537 27.81 1.20 -0.79
N ALA A 538 27.48 0.00 -0.31
CA ALA A 538 27.17 -1.17 -1.14
C ALA A 538 25.95 -0.98 -2.08
N PRO A 539 24.79 -0.48 -1.61
CA PRO A 539 23.63 -0.28 -2.49
C PRO A 539 23.78 0.90 -3.45
N LEU A 540 24.77 1.77 -3.27
CA LEU A 540 24.95 2.98 -4.06
C LEU A 540 25.81 2.73 -5.30
N HIS A 541 25.42 3.33 -6.42
CA HIS A 541 26.15 3.27 -7.69
C HIS A 541 27.51 3.99 -7.59
N CYS A 542 28.57 3.39 -8.11
CA CYS A 542 29.86 4.07 -8.28
C CYS A 542 29.75 5.09 -9.44
N ILE A 543 29.95 6.38 -9.17
CA ILE A 543 30.12 7.38 -10.22
C ILE A 543 31.51 7.16 -10.85
N PRO A 544 31.65 7.00 -12.18
CA PRO A 544 32.96 6.90 -12.81
C PRO A 544 33.70 8.24 -12.70
N GLN A 545 34.85 8.27 -12.02
CA GLN A 545 35.88 9.24 -12.35
C GLN A 545 36.64 8.69 -13.57
N GLN A 546 36.26 9.16 -14.77
CA GLN A 546 36.97 9.01 -16.06
C GLN A 546 37.48 7.60 -16.44
N GLU A 547 36.75 6.90 -17.31
CA GLU A 547 37.20 6.43 -18.65
C GLU A 547 36.27 5.32 -19.20
N SER A 548 35.95 5.47 -20.48
CA SER A 548 35.14 4.58 -21.31
C SER A 548 35.77 3.19 -21.38
N THR A 549 35.20 2.24 -20.65
CA THR A 549 35.51 0.82 -20.80
C THR A 549 34.57 0.28 -21.87
N MET A 550 35.12 -0.14 -23.03
CA MET A 550 34.35 -0.64 -24.18
C MET A 550 33.75 -2.04 -23.98
N ASN A 551 33.73 -2.56 -22.75
CA ASN A 551 33.28 -3.93 -22.47
C ASN A 551 31.88 -3.90 -21.79
N PRO A 552 30.79 -4.25 -22.50
CA PRO A 552 29.43 -4.19 -21.95
C PRO A 552 29.18 -5.18 -20.80
N GLU A 553 29.98 -6.25 -20.69
CA GLU A 553 29.88 -7.26 -19.63
C GLU A 553 30.44 -6.78 -18.27
N ALA A 554 31.47 -5.92 -18.28
CA ALA A 554 32.07 -5.33 -17.07
C ALA A 554 31.18 -4.27 -16.38
N THR A 555 30.03 -3.94 -17.00
CA THR A 555 29.10 -2.92 -16.50
C THR A 555 28.25 -3.44 -15.32
N CYS A 556 28.09 -4.75 -15.16
CA CYS A 556 27.21 -5.35 -14.16
C CYS A 556 27.76 -5.21 -12.73
N ALA A 557 29.07 -5.41 -12.53
CA ALA A 557 29.73 -5.25 -11.23
C ALA A 557 29.78 -3.79 -10.71
N ARG A 558 29.55 -2.80 -11.59
CA ARG A 558 29.53 -1.36 -11.24
C ARG A 558 28.13 -0.85 -10.85
N GLN A 559 27.08 -1.57 -11.21
CA GLN A 559 25.71 -1.16 -10.91
C GLN A 559 25.43 -1.34 -9.41
N GLY A 560 24.92 -0.29 -8.77
CA GLY A 560 24.41 -0.41 -7.40
C GLY A 560 23.21 -1.36 -7.34
N TRP A 561 22.80 -1.73 -6.13
CA TRP A 561 21.66 -2.63 -5.95
C TRP A 561 20.41 -2.05 -6.61
N LYS A 562 19.62 -2.92 -7.25
CA LYS A 562 18.38 -2.56 -7.93
C LYS A 562 17.19 -2.94 -7.08
N ALA A 563 16.40 -1.93 -6.71
CA ALA A 563 15.15 -2.16 -6.00
C ALA A 563 14.19 -3.04 -6.82
N GLY A 564 13.68 -4.09 -6.19
CA GLY A 564 12.80 -5.11 -6.75
C GLY A 564 13.53 -6.26 -7.46
N GLU A 565 14.84 -6.16 -7.69
CA GLU A 565 15.61 -7.14 -8.48
C GLU A 565 16.75 -7.81 -7.68
N THR A 566 17.48 -7.03 -6.87
CA THR A 566 18.61 -7.55 -6.09
C THR A 566 18.11 -8.43 -4.96
N VAL A 567 18.59 -9.67 -4.94
CA VAL A 567 18.27 -10.68 -3.91
C VAL A 567 19.47 -10.84 -2.98
N LEU A 568 19.20 -10.94 -1.69
CA LEU A 568 20.19 -11.12 -0.64
C LEU A 568 19.89 -12.42 0.12
N LEU A 569 20.88 -13.30 0.23
CA LEU A 569 20.84 -14.41 1.19
C LEU A 569 21.61 -13.99 2.45
N LEU A 570 20.92 -13.92 3.58
CA LEU A 570 21.50 -13.55 4.86
C LEU A 570 21.61 -14.79 5.74
N GLN A 571 22.82 -15.09 6.19
CA GLN A 571 23.10 -16.16 7.16
C GLN A 571 23.46 -15.56 8.50
N SER A 572 22.85 -16.04 9.59
CA SER A 572 23.12 -15.55 10.96
C SER A 572 22.96 -14.02 11.09
N ALA A 573 21.87 -13.47 10.53
CA ALA A 573 21.54 -12.05 10.66
C ALA A 573 21.09 -11.74 12.09
N GLY A 574 21.47 -10.57 12.62
CA GLY A 574 20.95 -10.09 13.90
C GLY A 574 19.55 -9.52 13.74
N CYS A 575 18.60 -9.96 14.56
CA CYS A 575 17.23 -9.48 14.56
C CYS A 575 16.92 -8.65 15.80
N LYS A 576 16.26 -7.50 15.63
CA LYS A 576 15.63 -6.73 16.71
C LYS A 576 14.14 -6.62 16.43
N LEU A 577 13.35 -7.20 17.33
CA LEU A 577 11.90 -7.17 17.29
C LEU A 577 11.39 -5.82 17.81
N GLY A 578 10.55 -5.16 17.02
CA GLY A 578 9.94 -3.86 17.32
C GLY A 578 8.64 -3.71 16.52
N ARG A 579 8.17 -2.47 16.30
CA ARG A 579 6.98 -2.21 15.45
C ARG A 579 7.18 -2.67 13.99
N THR A 580 8.42 -2.62 13.52
CA THR A 580 8.89 -3.16 12.24
C THR A 580 10.16 -3.95 12.53
N THR A 581 10.27 -5.18 12.01
CA THR A 581 11.45 -6.02 12.21
C THR A 581 12.70 -5.34 11.68
N TYR A 582 13.73 -5.22 12.52
CA TYR A 582 15.00 -4.60 12.15
C TYR A 582 16.11 -5.64 12.06
N LEU A 583 16.59 -5.89 10.85
CA LEU A 583 17.73 -6.77 10.55
C LEU A 583 19.03 -5.97 10.57
N SER A 584 20.08 -6.57 11.13
CA SER A 584 21.40 -5.96 11.26
C SER A 584 22.51 -6.97 11.03
N PHE A 585 23.65 -6.50 10.56
CA PHE A 585 24.82 -7.35 10.37
C PHE A 585 25.64 -7.45 11.66
N SER A 586 26.03 -8.67 11.98
CA SER A 586 27.01 -8.98 13.04
C SER A 586 28.30 -9.50 12.40
N SER A 587 29.38 -9.63 13.18
CA SER A 587 30.63 -10.21 12.70
C SER A 587 30.50 -11.64 12.17
N ALA A 588 29.45 -12.36 12.59
CA ALA A 588 29.14 -13.72 12.14
C ALA A 588 28.30 -13.78 10.86
N THR A 589 27.68 -12.66 10.47
CA THR A 589 26.75 -12.64 9.34
C THR A 589 27.49 -12.87 8.02
N ILE A 590 26.90 -13.66 7.12
CA ILE A 590 27.38 -13.85 5.75
C ILE A 590 26.26 -13.40 4.82
N VAL A 591 26.59 -12.52 3.87
CA VAL A 591 25.66 -11.94 2.91
C VAL A 591 26.08 -12.34 1.51
N ASP A 592 25.20 -13.05 0.80
CA ASP A 592 25.37 -13.31 -0.62
C ASP A 592 24.48 -12.35 -1.40
N VAL A 593 25.11 -11.55 -2.26
CA VAL A 593 24.42 -10.63 -3.18
C VAL A 593 24.17 -11.36 -4.48
N ASP A 594 22.91 -11.41 -4.91
CA ASP A 594 22.43 -12.11 -6.10
C ASP A 594 22.99 -13.55 -6.24
N PRO A 595 22.77 -14.41 -5.22
CA PRO A 595 23.27 -15.79 -5.24
C PRO A 595 22.69 -16.60 -6.40
N ASP A 596 23.52 -17.42 -7.03
CA ASP A 596 23.11 -18.27 -8.16
C ASP A 596 22.50 -19.59 -7.67
N PHE A 597 21.18 -19.58 -7.44
CA PHE A 597 20.39 -20.78 -7.19
C PHE A 597 18.89 -20.56 -7.48
N PRO A 598 18.09 -21.63 -7.68
CA PRO A 598 16.71 -21.53 -8.15
C PRO A 598 15.78 -20.66 -7.28
N ASP A 599 15.91 -20.70 -5.95
CA ASP A 599 14.99 -19.96 -5.08
C ASP A 599 15.25 -18.44 -5.16
N ALA A 600 16.49 -18.01 -5.40
CA ALA A 600 16.81 -16.60 -5.65
C ALA A 600 16.22 -16.11 -6.97
N GLU A 601 16.28 -16.93 -8.02
CA GLU A 601 15.67 -16.60 -9.31
C GLU A 601 14.13 -16.55 -9.19
N TRP A 602 13.55 -17.50 -8.45
CA TRP A 602 12.13 -17.52 -8.14
C TRP A 602 11.70 -16.26 -7.38
N LEU A 603 12.42 -15.88 -6.33
CA LEU A 603 12.10 -14.71 -5.51
C LEU A 603 12.23 -13.41 -6.31
N ARG A 604 13.26 -13.32 -7.18
CA ARG A 604 13.42 -12.20 -8.11
C ARG A 604 12.23 -12.09 -9.07
N ARG A 605 11.82 -13.20 -9.69
CA ARG A 605 10.64 -13.25 -10.58
C ARG A 605 9.36 -12.92 -9.83
N TRP A 606 9.20 -13.39 -8.60
CA TRP A 606 8.05 -13.06 -7.74
C TRP A 606 7.99 -11.56 -7.44
N SER A 607 9.11 -10.95 -7.03
CA SER A 607 9.24 -9.52 -6.73
C SER A 607 8.90 -8.63 -7.92
N LEU A 608 9.42 -8.96 -9.11
CA LEU A 608 9.12 -8.22 -10.34
C LEU A 608 7.63 -8.27 -10.69
N ARG A 609 6.99 -9.43 -10.55
CA ARG A 609 5.53 -9.56 -10.74
C ARG A 609 4.75 -8.71 -9.74
N GLN A 610 5.08 -8.78 -8.45
CA GLN A 610 4.43 -7.95 -7.43
C GLN A 610 4.57 -6.46 -7.73
N ARG A 611 5.79 -6.00 -8.02
CA ARG A 611 6.08 -4.59 -8.34
C ARG A 611 5.26 -4.10 -9.52
N SER A 612 5.21 -4.84 -10.62
CA SER A 612 4.41 -4.46 -11.80
C SER A 612 2.91 -4.43 -11.51
N ARG A 613 2.41 -5.34 -10.67
CA ARG A 613 1.00 -5.44 -10.28
C ARG A 613 0.59 -4.28 -9.38
N GLU A 614 1.43 -3.94 -8.41
CA GLU A 614 1.20 -2.85 -7.45
C GLU A 614 1.54 -1.46 -8.01
N ALA A 615 2.35 -1.38 -9.07
CA ALA A 615 2.73 -0.13 -9.71
C ALA A 615 1.50 0.70 -10.10
N ILE A 616 1.50 1.97 -9.74
CA ILE A 616 0.35 2.84 -10.05
C ILE A 616 0.25 3.14 -11.54
N ASN A 617 1.39 3.29 -12.20
CA ASN A 617 1.48 3.56 -13.64
C ASN A 617 2.74 2.90 -14.19
N PRO A 618 2.74 1.57 -14.42
CA PRO A 618 3.90 0.90 -14.97
C PRO A 618 4.23 1.46 -16.37
N PRO A 619 5.50 1.34 -16.81
CA PRO A 619 5.85 1.64 -18.19
C PRO A 619 5.02 0.78 -19.14
N PHE A 620 4.67 1.33 -20.31
CA PHE A 620 3.97 0.56 -21.33
C PHE A 620 4.93 -0.50 -21.91
N PRO A 621 4.49 -1.77 -22.08
CA PRO A 621 5.35 -2.82 -22.60
C PRO A 621 5.60 -2.66 -24.10
N GLU A 622 6.75 -2.10 -24.47
CA GLU A 622 7.17 -1.96 -25.86
C GLU A 622 7.67 -3.28 -26.45
N GLY A 623 7.42 -3.50 -27.75
CA GLY A 623 7.92 -4.66 -28.50
C GLY A 623 7.19 -5.99 -28.26
N ILE A 624 6.19 -6.04 -27.36
CA ILE A 624 5.37 -7.25 -27.13
C ILE A 624 4.23 -7.38 -28.16
N PHE A 625 3.64 -6.24 -28.51
CA PHE A 625 2.44 -6.16 -29.35
C PHE A 625 2.76 -5.38 -30.62
N ASP A 626 2.21 -5.82 -31.75
CA ASP A 626 2.43 -5.17 -33.05
C ASP A 626 1.17 -4.42 -33.50
N LEU A 627 1.20 -3.10 -33.32
CA LEU A 627 0.11 -2.19 -33.72
C LEU A 627 -0.18 -2.25 -35.23
N ASN A 628 0.84 -2.41 -36.08
CA ASN A 628 0.65 -2.49 -37.53
C ASN A 628 -0.05 -3.78 -37.90
N MET A 629 0.30 -4.89 -37.25
CA MET A 629 -0.39 -6.16 -37.42
C MET A 629 -1.85 -6.09 -36.97
N ILE A 630 -2.18 -5.37 -35.88
CA ILE A 630 -3.59 -5.15 -35.49
C ILE A 630 -4.32 -4.35 -36.57
N LYS A 631 -3.78 -3.20 -36.99
CA LYS A 631 -4.43 -2.27 -37.93
C LYS A 631 -4.56 -2.82 -39.35
N HIS A 632 -3.52 -3.47 -39.86
CA HIS A 632 -3.40 -3.84 -41.28
C HIS A 632 -3.29 -5.35 -41.51
N GLY A 633 -3.31 -6.15 -40.43
CA GLY A 633 -3.24 -7.59 -40.53
C GLY A 633 -4.41 -8.20 -41.29
N PRO A 634 -4.22 -9.41 -41.86
CA PRO A 634 -5.24 -10.13 -42.61
C PRO A 634 -6.39 -10.63 -41.72
N VAL A 635 -6.13 -10.82 -40.43
CA VAL A 635 -7.10 -11.27 -39.42
C VAL A 635 -7.27 -10.15 -38.40
N ARG A 636 -8.50 -9.66 -38.27
CA ARG A 636 -8.89 -8.64 -37.29
C ARG A 636 -9.90 -9.25 -36.34
N CYS A 637 -9.41 -9.75 -35.20
CA CYS A 637 -10.26 -10.35 -34.19
C CYS A 637 -10.90 -9.26 -33.33
N LEU A 638 -12.23 -9.17 -33.38
CA LEU A 638 -13.03 -8.41 -32.41
C LEU A 638 -13.31 -9.32 -31.22
N TYR A 639 -12.97 -8.84 -30.03
CA TYR A 639 -13.24 -9.52 -28.77
C TYR A 639 -14.29 -8.73 -27.99
N THR A 640 -15.06 -9.43 -27.19
CA THR A 640 -15.78 -8.84 -26.05
C THR A 640 -14.91 -8.90 -24.79
N ILE A 641 -15.25 -8.13 -23.77
CA ILE A 641 -14.58 -8.16 -22.47
C ILE A 641 -14.78 -9.54 -21.82
N GLY A 642 -15.92 -10.21 -22.05
CA GLY A 642 -16.17 -11.58 -21.64
C GLY A 642 -15.21 -12.58 -22.29
N ASP A 643 -15.02 -12.50 -23.61
CA ASP A 643 -14.07 -13.35 -24.33
C ASP A 643 -12.64 -13.17 -23.81
N LEU A 644 -12.28 -11.92 -23.49
CA LEU A 644 -10.99 -11.56 -22.93
C LEU A 644 -10.75 -12.23 -21.57
N ASP A 645 -11.74 -12.18 -20.67
CA ASP A 645 -11.66 -12.81 -19.34
C ASP A 645 -11.61 -14.34 -19.45
N GLU A 646 -12.40 -14.94 -20.34
CA GLU A 646 -12.37 -16.39 -20.58
C GLU A 646 -10.99 -16.84 -21.11
N PHE A 647 -10.45 -16.14 -22.12
CA PHE A 647 -9.16 -16.49 -22.69
C PHE A 647 -8.01 -16.28 -21.69
N ALA A 648 -8.03 -15.18 -20.94
CA ALA A 648 -7.03 -14.90 -19.91
C ALA A 648 -7.01 -15.99 -18.81
N ARG A 649 -8.15 -16.59 -18.48
CA ARG A 649 -8.24 -17.69 -17.50
C ARG A 649 -7.90 -19.04 -18.11
N ALA A 650 -8.30 -19.31 -19.34
CA ALA A 650 -8.05 -20.57 -20.03
C ALA A 650 -6.56 -20.74 -20.39
N ALA A 651 -5.88 -19.64 -20.74
CA ALA A 651 -4.48 -19.63 -21.16
C ALA A 651 -3.69 -18.49 -20.49
N PRO A 652 -3.38 -18.60 -19.18
CA PRO A 652 -2.80 -17.50 -18.39
C PRO A 652 -1.37 -17.11 -18.77
N GLY A 653 -0.69 -17.90 -19.61
CA GLY A 653 0.67 -17.60 -20.09
C GLY A 653 0.73 -17.05 -21.52
N GLU A 654 -0.39 -17.03 -22.25
CA GLU A 654 -0.41 -16.65 -23.66
C GLU A 654 -0.51 -15.13 -23.85
N THR A 655 0.00 -14.68 -25.00
CA THR A 655 -0.12 -13.29 -25.44
C THR A 655 -1.04 -13.20 -26.65
N PHE A 656 -1.92 -12.22 -26.67
CA PHE A 656 -2.82 -12.00 -27.81
C PHE A 656 -3.22 -10.53 -27.93
N GLN A 657 -3.73 -10.17 -29.10
CA GLN A 657 -4.04 -8.79 -29.45
C GLN A 657 -5.25 -8.73 -30.39
N GLY A 658 -5.99 -7.62 -30.35
CA GLY A 658 -7.19 -7.47 -31.16
C GLY A 658 -7.91 -6.15 -30.93
N TYR A 659 -9.21 -6.16 -31.22
CA TYR A 659 -10.11 -5.02 -31.08
C TYR A 659 -11.10 -5.25 -29.94
N LEU A 660 -11.40 -4.20 -29.19
CA LEU A 660 -12.47 -4.14 -28.20
C LEU A 660 -13.38 -2.96 -28.51
N SER A 661 -14.68 -3.18 -28.67
CA SER A 661 -15.66 -2.11 -28.79
C SER A 661 -16.25 -1.81 -27.41
N VAL A 662 -15.97 -0.65 -26.84
CA VAL A 662 -16.38 -0.31 -25.46
C VAL A 662 -17.05 1.07 -25.38
N LEU A 663 -17.87 1.26 -24.35
CA LEU A 663 -18.43 2.53 -23.92
C LEU A 663 -17.66 3.05 -22.70
N LEU A 664 -17.30 4.34 -22.71
CA LEU A 664 -16.72 5.00 -21.54
C LEU A 664 -17.83 5.42 -20.56
N THR A 665 -18.00 4.70 -19.45
CA THR A 665 -19.06 5.01 -18.47
C THR A 665 -18.63 5.98 -17.38
N GLU A 666 -17.32 6.09 -17.13
CA GLU A 666 -16.79 6.98 -16.10
C GLU A 666 -15.44 7.56 -16.52
N VAL A 667 -15.37 8.89 -16.57
CA VAL A 667 -14.16 9.67 -16.90
C VAL A 667 -13.90 10.66 -15.77
N LYS A 668 -12.74 10.56 -15.11
CA LYS A 668 -12.32 11.40 -13.96
C LYS A 668 -11.23 12.40 -14.33
N LEU A 669 -11.34 13.00 -15.51
CA LEU A 669 -10.34 13.95 -16.01
C LEU A 669 -10.26 15.21 -15.14
N VAL A 670 -11.41 15.84 -14.88
CA VAL A 670 -11.50 17.09 -14.08
C VAL A 670 -11.09 16.85 -12.64
N ASP A 671 -11.55 15.74 -12.04
CA ASP A 671 -11.24 15.38 -10.65
C ASP A 671 -9.73 15.16 -10.45
N ASN A 672 -9.10 14.39 -11.34
CA ASN A 672 -7.67 14.14 -11.27
C ASN A 672 -6.86 15.43 -11.47
N TRP A 673 -7.30 16.32 -12.36
CA TRP A 673 -6.67 17.62 -12.56
C TRP A 673 -6.80 18.52 -11.32
N ARG A 674 -8.00 18.66 -10.74
CA ARG A 674 -8.23 19.48 -9.52
C ARG A 674 -7.41 18.98 -8.32
N ARG A 675 -7.28 17.65 -8.18
CA ARG A 675 -6.50 17.01 -7.11
C ARG A 675 -4.99 17.03 -7.35
N ARG A 676 -4.52 17.60 -8.46
CA ARG A 676 -3.11 17.61 -8.90
C ARG A 676 -2.50 16.21 -9.10
N ILE A 677 -3.29 15.27 -9.59
CA ILE A 677 -2.89 13.87 -9.83
C ILE A 677 -3.11 13.43 -11.29
N LEU A 678 -3.17 14.37 -12.24
CA LEU A 678 -3.42 14.08 -13.65
C LEU A 678 -2.33 13.19 -14.26
N PHE A 679 -1.08 13.40 -13.85
CA PHE A 679 0.05 12.55 -14.20
C PHE A 679 0.50 11.75 -12.97
N SER A 680 0.94 10.53 -13.21
CA SER A 680 1.44 9.62 -12.19
C SER A 680 2.66 8.85 -12.69
N GLY A 681 3.50 8.46 -11.74
CA GLY A 681 4.70 7.69 -11.95
C GLY A 681 5.18 7.10 -10.64
N GLU A 682 6.31 6.39 -10.68
CA GLU A 682 6.89 5.76 -9.52
C GLU A 682 8.41 5.80 -9.61
N CYS A 683 9.06 6.17 -8.51
CA CYS A 683 10.52 6.13 -8.40
C CYS A 683 10.90 5.76 -6.97
N CYS A 684 11.92 4.92 -6.79
CA CYS A 684 12.33 4.42 -5.47
C CYS A 684 11.20 3.70 -4.70
N SER A 685 10.25 3.09 -5.41
CA SER A 685 9.03 2.50 -4.84
C SER A 685 8.12 3.53 -4.13
N ILE A 686 8.28 4.81 -4.48
CA ILE A 686 7.46 5.92 -3.99
C ILE A 686 6.55 6.36 -5.14
N PRO A 687 5.23 6.38 -4.94
CA PRO A 687 4.30 6.86 -5.93
C PRO A 687 4.31 8.38 -6.00
N THR A 688 4.51 8.91 -7.20
CA THR A 688 4.57 10.35 -7.45
C THR A 688 3.40 10.78 -8.32
N TYR A 689 2.73 11.86 -7.94
CA TYR A 689 1.61 12.43 -8.66
C TYR A 689 1.82 13.92 -8.86
N ALA A 690 1.52 14.43 -10.05
CA ALA A 690 1.56 15.85 -10.33
C ALA A 690 0.67 16.22 -11.52
N ASN A 691 0.39 17.50 -11.70
CA ASN A 691 -0.02 18.05 -12.99
C ASN A 691 1.21 18.59 -13.73
N ALA A 692 2.20 17.72 -13.94
CA ALA A 692 3.44 18.03 -14.62
C ALA A 692 3.96 16.77 -15.32
N THR A 693 4.78 16.95 -16.34
CA THR A 693 5.41 15.84 -17.09
C THR A 693 6.65 15.30 -16.39
N THR A 694 7.21 16.05 -15.46
CA THR A 694 8.43 15.69 -14.72
C THR A 694 8.29 16.16 -13.27
N ILE A 695 8.79 15.36 -12.33
CA ILE A 695 8.89 15.72 -10.92
C ILE A 695 10.21 15.21 -10.34
N GLN A 696 10.78 15.93 -9.38
CA GLN A 696 11.92 15.42 -8.61
C GLN A 696 11.47 14.38 -7.61
N CYS A 697 12.11 13.21 -7.63
CA CYS A 697 11.84 12.16 -6.66
C CYS A 697 12.38 12.55 -5.28
N GLU A 698 11.52 12.55 -4.26
CA GLU A 698 11.92 12.81 -2.86
C GLU A 698 12.95 11.82 -2.29
N GLY A 699 13.12 10.65 -2.92
CA GLY A 699 14.03 9.61 -2.46
C GLY A 699 15.44 9.71 -3.04
N CYS A 700 15.57 10.10 -4.31
CA CYS A 700 16.86 10.10 -5.01
C CYS A 700 17.22 11.42 -5.71
N ASP A 701 16.38 12.46 -5.57
CA ASP A 701 16.53 13.80 -6.15
C ASP A 701 16.71 13.81 -7.68
N LYS A 702 16.38 12.72 -8.36
CA LYS A 702 16.38 12.63 -9.83
C LYS A 702 15.04 13.09 -10.38
N ASP A 703 15.09 13.74 -11.54
CA ASP A 703 13.89 14.06 -12.31
C ASP A 703 13.29 12.77 -12.89
N VAL A 704 12.03 12.52 -12.56
CA VAL A 704 11.27 11.35 -12.99
C VAL A 704 10.22 11.79 -14.02
N PRO A 705 10.19 11.19 -15.22
CA PRO A 705 9.12 11.44 -16.18
C PRO A 705 7.81 10.83 -15.68
N LEU A 706 6.74 11.61 -15.71
CA LEU A 706 5.40 11.19 -15.35
C LEU A 706 4.56 10.96 -16.60
N ARG A 707 3.68 9.96 -16.55
CA ARG A 707 2.74 9.63 -17.64
C ARG A 707 1.32 9.96 -17.20
N LEU A 708 0.40 10.11 -18.15
CA LEU A 708 -1.01 10.31 -17.81
C LEU A 708 -1.51 9.20 -16.90
N ASN A 709 -2.23 9.59 -15.87
CA ASN A 709 -2.74 8.68 -14.88
C ASN A 709 -3.78 7.74 -15.52
N PRO A 710 -3.60 6.42 -15.48
CA PRO A 710 -4.54 5.46 -16.06
C PRO A 710 -5.95 5.59 -15.47
N ARG A 711 -6.08 6.15 -14.26
CA ARG A 711 -7.37 6.39 -13.59
C ARG A 711 -8.19 7.52 -14.20
N VAL A 712 -7.65 8.28 -15.17
CA VAL A 712 -8.42 9.28 -15.91
C VAL A 712 -9.60 8.61 -16.62
N ILE A 713 -9.38 7.43 -17.20
CA ILE A 713 -10.45 6.55 -17.68
C ILE A 713 -10.75 5.55 -16.57
N SER A 714 -11.87 5.79 -15.87
CA SER A 714 -12.19 5.04 -14.66
C SER A 714 -12.95 3.75 -14.97
N GLN A 715 -13.94 3.79 -15.83
CA GLN A 715 -14.70 2.59 -16.16
C GLN A 715 -15.02 2.56 -17.64
N VAL A 716 -14.82 1.39 -18.23
CA VAL A 716 -15.28 1.07 -19.59
C VAL A 716 -16.14 -0.18 -19.54
N MET A 717 -17.15 -0.27 -20.40
CA MET A 717 -18.02 -1.45 -20.47
C MET A 717 -18.35 -1.83 -21.91
N ASP A 718 -18.71 -3.08 -22.11
CA ASP A 718 -19.39 -3.55 -23.31
C ASP A 718 -20.63 -4.37 -22.93
N GLU A 719 -21.24 -5.04 -23.89
CA GLU A 719 -22.44 -5.86 -23.69
C GLU A 719 -22.20 -7.09 -22.78
N THR A 720 -20.95 -7.46 -22.52
CA THR A 720 -20.57 -8.69 -21.80
C THR A 720 -20.03 -8.44 -20.39
N ALA A 721 -19.31 -7.34 -20.16
CA ALA A 721 -18.71 -7.03 -18.87
C ALA A 721 -18.27 -5.56 -18.76
N CYS A 722 -17.73 -5.20 -17.59
CA CYS A 722 -17.10 -3.89 -17.36
C CYS A 722 -15.67 -4.05 -16.81
N ILE A 723 -14.80 -3.14 -17.20
CA ILE A 723 -13.42 -3.04 -16.72
C ILE A 723 -13.35 -1.84 -15.78
N GLY A 724 -12.88 -2.10 -14.55
CA GLY A 724 -12.75 -1.08 -13.50
C GLY A 724 -11.48 -0.23 -13.61
N THR A 725 -11.36 0.72 -12.69
CA THR A 725 -10.35 1.77 -12.72
C THR A 725 -8.93 1.24 -12.57
N GLY A 726 -8.01 1.74 -13.40
CA GLY A 726 -6.58 1.41 -13.35
C GLY A 726 -6.21 0.02 -13.90
N LYS A 727 -7.16 -0.66 -14.57
CA LYS A 727 -6.94 -1.95 -15.24
C LYS A 727 -6.55 -1.84 -16.72
N LEU A 728 -6.81 -0.68 -17.33
CA LEU A 728 -6.32 -0.34 -18.66
C LEU A 728 -4.97 0.39 -18.54
N LEU A 729 -4.01 0.01 -19.37
CA LEU A 729 -2.73 0.68 -19.49
C LEU A 729 -2.61 1.25 -20.91
N PHE A 730 -2.68 2.57 -21.03
CA PHE A 730 -2.66 3.24 -22.34
C PHE A 730 -1.22 3.52 -22.78
N SER A 731 -0.95 3.35 -24.07
CA SER A 731 0.25 3.90 -24.72
C SER A 731 0.10 5.42 -24.90
N ASP A 732 1.21 6.11 -25.13
CA ASP A 732 1.16 7.56 -25.36
C ASP A 732 0.45 7.90 -26.69
N LEU A 733 0.51 6.98 -27.66
CA LEU A 733 -0.27 7.07 -28.90
C LEU A 733 -1.76 6.90 -28.64
N ALA A 734 -2.16 5.94 -27.80
CA ALA A 734 -3.56 5.73 -27.45
C ALA A 734 -4.15 6.93 -26.71
N TRP A 735 -3.38 7.56 -25.82
CA TRP A 735 -3.79 8.82 -25.17
C TRP A 735 -3.98 9.95 -26.18
N ARG A 736 -3.07 10.07 -27.15
CA ARG A 736 -3.17 11.07 -28.20
C ARG A 736 -4.39 10.86 -29.08
N ASP A 737 -4.67 9.62 -29.46
CA ASP A 737 -5.84 9.24 -30.26
C ASP A 737 -7.14 9.55 -29.50
N LEU A 738 -7.19 9.27 -28.18
CA LEU A 738 -8.37 9.48 -27.34
C LEU A 738 -8.71 10.96 -27.14
N PHE A 739 -7.72 11.80 -26.80
CA PHE A 739 -7.94 13.22 -26.54
C PHE A 739 -7.84 14.10 -27.79
N GLY A 740 -7.35 13.55 -28.91
CA GLY A 740 -7.05 14.29 -30.13
C GLY A 740 -5.90 15.29 -29.98
N ARG A 741 -5.07 15.13 -28.94
CA ARG A 741 -3.97 16.04 -28.57
C ARG A 741 -2.93 15.32 -27.73
N VAL A 742 -1.73 15.87 -27.67
CA VAL A 742 -0.63 15.30 -26.88
C VAL A 742 -0.92 15.53 -25.38
N PRO A 743 -0.63 14.57 -24.47
CA PRO A 743 -0.91 14.69 -23.04
C PRO A 743 -0.45 15.99 -22.38
N GLU A 744 0.70 16.54 -22.81
CA GLU A 744 1.27 17.77 -22.25
C GLU A 744 0.39 18.99 -22.54
N GLU A 745 -0.39 18.97 -23.62
CA GLU A 745 -1.31 20.05 -23.96
C GLU A 745 -2.49 20.14 -22.98
N LEU A 746 -2.84 19.05 -22.29
CA LEU A 746 -3.90 19.05 -21.27
C LEU A 746 -3.56 19.99 -20.10
N LEU A 747 -2.27 20.20 -19.83
CA LEU A 747 -1.81 21.11 -18.76
C LEU A 747 -2.05 22.58 -19.10
N ARG A 748 -2.29 22.92 -20.38
CA ARG A 748 -2.56 24.29 -20.84
C ARG A 748 -4.05 24.63 -20.87
N LEU A 749 -4.92 23.65 -20.68
CA LEU A 749 -6.36 23.85 -20.70
C LEU A 749 -6.85 24.46 -19.38
N ASP A 750 -7.87 25.31 -19.48
CA ASP A 750 -8.59 25.82 -18.32
C ASP A 750 -9.62 24.80 -17.81
N CYS A 751 -10.23 25.09 -16.66
CA CYS A 751 -11.18 24.18 -16.02
C CYS A 751 -12.40 23.90 -16.92
N ASP A 752 -12.84 24.90 -17.69
CA ASP A 752 -14.01 24.78 -18.56
C ASP A 752 -13.71 23.93 -19.79
N ALA A 753 -12.55 24.09 -20.43
CA ALA A 753 -12.12 23.22 -21.53
C ALA A 753 -11.87 21.78 -21.06
N MET A 754 -11.31 21.59 -19.86
CA MET A 754 -11.14 20.27 -19.26
C MET A 754 -12.48 19.59 -18.97
N LYS A 755 -13.46 20.34 -18.47
CA LYS A 755 -14.83 19.85 -18.25
C LYS A 755 -15.50 19.48 -19.57
N TYR A 756 -15.45 20.36 -20.55
CA TYR A 756 -15.98 20.10 -21.89
C TYR A 756 -15.38 18.83 -22.51
N LEU A 757 -14.07 18.64 -22.40
CA LEU A 757 -13.39 17.43 -22.88
C LEU A 757 -13.84 16.17 -22.13
N SER A 758 -14.00 16.25 -20.81
CA SER A 758 -14.50 15.15 -19.99
C SER A 758 -15.94 14.77 -20.35
N ASP A 759 -16.82 15.76 -20.47
CA ASP A 759 -18.23 15.59 -20.80
C ASP A 759 -18.40 15.02 -22.21
N ARG A 760 -17.55 15.43 -23.16
CA ARG A 760 -17.53 14.88 -24.52
C ARG A 760 -17.15 13.41 -24.56
N LEU A 761 -16.25 12.96 -23.68
CA LEU A 761 -15.79 11.56 -23.66
C LEU A 761 -16.77 10.63 -22.95
N LEU A 762 -17.59 11.15 -22.04
CA LEU A 762 -18.56 10.35 -21.30
C LEU A 762 -19.60 9.74 -22.25
N PHE A 763 -19.85 8.44 -22.11
CA PHE A 763 -20.71 7.62 -22.96
C PHE A 763 -20.32 7.54 -24.44
N CYS A 764 -19.11 7.97 -24.80
CA CYS A 764 -18.59 7.71 -26.14
C CYS A 764 -18.34 6.20 -26.34
N ARG A 765 -18.79 5.67 -27.47
CA ARG A 765 -18.42 4.35 -27.96
C ARG A 765 -17.10 4.46 -28.72
N LEU A 766 -16.13 3.63 -28.36
CA LEU A 766 -14.78 3.64 -28.90
C LEU A 766 -14.37 2.21 -29.26
N THR A 767 -13.52 2.10 -30.28
CA THR A 767 -12.82 0.86 -30.61
C THR A 767 -11.38 0.96 -30.08
N LEU A 768 -11.05 0.16 -29.08
CA LEU A 768 -9.71 0.05 -28.52
C LEU A 768 -8.92 -1.02 -29.28
N LEU A 769 -7.71 -0.67 -29.71
CA LEU A 769 -6.72 -1.64 -30.18
C LEU A 769 -5.93 -2.08 -28.97
N PHE A 770 -6.11 -3.33 -28.55
CA PHE A 770 -5.57 -3.82 -27.28
C PHE A 770 -4.61 -5.00 -27.47
N GLY A 771 -3.78 -5.21 -26.45
CA GLY A 771 -2.95 -6.38 -26.25
C GLY A 771 -3.08 -6.90 -24.81
N TRP A 772 -3.08 -8.21 -24.66
CA TRP A 772 -3.02 -8.92 -23.38
C TRP A 772 -1.76 -9.78 -23.33
N THR A 773 -1.11 -9.79 -22.18
CA THR A 773 0.02 -10.68 -21.89
C THR A 773 -0.16 -11.38 -20.57
N GLY A 774 0.01 -12.70 -20.57
CA GLY A 774 0.08 -13.52 -19.37
C GLY A 774 1.33 -13.26 -18.51
N ASP A 775 2.36 -12.62 -19.08
CA ASP A 775 3.55 -12.23 -18.32
C ASP A 775 3.23 -11.01 -17.44
N GLU A 776 2.80 -11.29 -16.21
CA GLU A 776 2.51 -10.27 -15.21
C GLU A 776 3.69 -9.30 -15.02
N SER A 777 4.94 -9.72 -15.19
CA SER A 777 6.10 -8.83 -15.00
C SER A 777 6.16 -7.65 -15.99
N LYS A 778 5.47 -7.76 -17.14
CA LYS A 778 5.49 -6.76 -18.22
C LYS A 778 4.36 -5.74 -18.10
N ALA A 779 3.15 -6.19 -17.79
CA ALA A 779 1.95 -5.35 -17.78
C ALA A 779 1.23 -5.29 -16.41
N GLY A 780 1.66 -6.10 -15.44
CA GLY A 780 1.01 -6.22 -14.13
C GLY A 780 -0.42 -6.74 -14.19
N GLY A 781 -0.74 -7.58 -15.19
CA GLY A 781 -2.09 -8.10 -15.43
C GLY A 781 -3.09 -7.04 -15.91
N ARG A 782 -2.61 -6.00 -16.61
CA ARG A 782 -3.43 -4.93 -17.21
C ARG A 782 -3.61 -5.14 -18.71
N ILE A 783 -4.74 -4.65 -19.22
CA ILE A 783 -5.04 -4.64 -20.65
C ILE A 783 -4.30 -3.47 -21.27
N CYS A 784 -3.39 -3.74 -22.20
CA CYS A 784 -2.55 -2.73 -22.83
C CYS A 784 -3.28 -2.13 -24.03
N VAL A 785 -3.63 -0.86 -24.00
CA VAL A 785 -4.29 -0.15 -25.10
C VAL A 785 -3.22 0.52 -25.97
N LEU A 786 -3.05 0.01 -27.19
CA LEU A 786 -2.04 0.52 -28.13
C LEU A 786 -2.54 1.73 -28.93
N GLY A 787 -3.83 1.80 -29.21
CA GLY A 787 -4.46 2.86 -29.99
C GLY A 787 -5.97 2.93 -29.77
N VAL A 788 -6.57 4.05 -30.16
CA VAL A 788 -8.02 4.28 -30.02
C VAL A 788 -8.59 4.76 -31.35
N GLN A 789 -9.77 4.26 -31.72
CA GLN A 789 -10.53 4.71 -32.88
C GLN A 789 -11.94 5.10 -32.40
N SER A 790 -12.38 6.30 -32.75
CA SER A 790 -13.74 6.80 -32.46
C SER A 790 -14.69 6.52 -33.61
#